data_AF-A0A1F8V6X0-F1
#
_entry.id   AF-A0A1F8V6X0-F1
#
_cell.length_a   1.000
_cell.length_b   1.000
_cell.length_c   1.000
_cell.angle_alpha   90.00
_cell.angle_beta   90.00
_cell.angle_gamma   90.00
#
_symmetry.space_group_name_H-M   'P 1'
#
loop_
_entity.id
_entity.type
_entity.pdbx_description
1 polymer ?
#
loop_
_entity_poly.entity_id
_entity_poly.type
_entity_poly.pdbx_seq_one_letter_code
_entity_poly.pdbx_strand_id
1 'polypeptide(L)'
;MDLIKITELTNKFDISSRSLRYYEQIGLIQSVRLEFEKYRYFNLENIEKLKQIMVLRKMQISIKDIIRIYESQDMSVVVETFVDRINAINEEVNVLSEMKRITNDFLQIMIQNGITKISAIPLLYEEMDKQLEVLEEHNPVSYNELSAVSEKLLRLPEIRIVSLSALRVITSYNEKAESLVDGFWTWVHLKGKTPGNPGSHEQFEYQDENNQSVIMISIPEDYMNDSNFYDKTFEGGMFAVASVYADEEIESFHRAMVHYFDGNPFYEVDYLHNGKQRHESLIETIISPDSTRELLDVFIPIKRRIPEAKHFDNLALPKILENVTIEEIERANPVLWKREIPLNELVPVYKEGYETIIQEFLPNGDLHFSPYVSTRYLSTEISVRLPFRFDIEFMIKNRCMRIRHDGNDYTINDNNYSRMAFMQPVFKDWQRIDEAGQINLNEFNRVSWIIGEKHFVLIINDEIRYCGVDFPYMISDFGLLQEHPILIGSEGDALTIRSVTVSQLKYTPKTKIKKENFNMITKQSNNILPNNRVICRGDRGENHAFPGVAAYVMECIGDTTIGDFTDDINERLWFFEGMSADILSPIYSYVGYQGWARSDYLYSKEFITDIFNKCGYASSFITPDEFNSNKEMYLQTVMAYIDKGVPVIIRKQPHDECMPIIGYEDYGKTLLYPDIANTKEIHKMTVDGEMNYSWVFVGEKKREINIAETYMNMIYDLPEIFEQKSEKYCFGANAFLAWADEIERDKSYEWDVYHINFLTMGACSGKVFDKVVELNPGIAWIKDVKDRYDECMKIWNEGGELMQNFVRKMSHPLEEAIKIIIEKRKEISK
;
A
#
# COMPACT_ATOMS: atom_id res chain seq x y z
N MET A 1 -2.27 -37.16 -5.57
CA MET A 1 -3.22 -36.04 -5.55
C MET A 1 -2.45 -34.81 -5.97
N ASP A 2 -2.85 -34.17 -7.06
CA ASP A 2 -2.18 -32.95 -7.53
C ASP A 2 -2.47 -31.82 -6.56
N LEU A 3 -1.43 -31.43 -5.82
CA LEU A 3 -1.44 -30.37 -4.84
C LEU A 3 -0.78 -29.13 -5.46
N ILE A 4 -1.50 -28.01 -5.49
CA ILE A 4 -0.96 -26.76 -6.05
C ILE A 4 -0.52 -25.85 -4.92
N LYS A 5 0.68 -25.27 -5.07
CA LYS A 5 1.25 -24.37 -4.07
C LYS A 5 0.49 -23.05 -4.04
N ILE A 6 0.32 -22.46 -2.86
CA ILE A 6 -0.38 -21.16 -2.70
C ILE A 6 0.14 -20.08 -3.66
N THR A 7 1.44 -20.02 -3.93
CA THR A 7 2.06 -19.03 -4.84
C THR A 7 1.68 -19.23 -6.30
N GLU A 8 1.48 -20.47 -6.73
CA GLU A 8 1.03 -20.79 -8.09
C GLU A 8 -0.45 -20.44 -8.24
N LEU A 9 -1.26 -20.69 -7.21
CA LEU A 9 -2.67 -20.32 -7.15
C LEU A 9 -2.89 -18.81 -7.20
N THR A 10 -2.10 -18.04 -6.44
CA THR A 10 -2.20 -16.57 -6.47
C THR A 10 -1.92 -16.00 -7.86
N ASN A 11 -0.93 -16.55 -8.56
CA ASN A 11 -0.58 -16.13 -9.91
C ASN A 11 -1.64 -16.55 -10.94
N LYS A 12 -2.17 -17.77 -10.82
CA LYS A 12 -3.12 -18.34 -11.77
C LYS A 12 -4.49 -17.65 -11.74
N PHE A 13 -4.92 -17.20 -10.56
CA PHE A 13 -6.26 -16.67 -10.36
C PHE A 13 -6.28 -15.17 -10.03
N ASP A 14 -5.15 -14.49 -10.12
CA ASP A 14 -4.99 -13.06 -9.83
C ASP A 14 -5.63 -12.67 -8.49
N ILE A 15 -5.30 -13.46 -7.46
CA ILE A 15 -5.84 -13.35 -6.11
C ILE A 15 -4.67 -13.23 -5.13
N SER A 16 -4.78 -12.31 -4.18
CA SER A 16 -3.73 -12.15 -3.17
C SER A 16 -3.62 -13.39 -2.26
N SER A 17 -2.40 -13.70 -1.81
CA SER A 17 -2.20 -14.77 -0.81
C SER A 17 -2.97 -14.50 0.49
N ARG A 18 -3.24 -13.22 0.80
CA ARG A 18 -4.07 -12.77 1.92
C ARG A 18 -5.53 -13.18 1.75
N SER A 19 -6.10 -13.01 0.56
CA SER A 19 -7.48 -13.42 0.28
C SER A 19 -7.66 -14.93 0.43
N LEU A 20 -6.71 -15.73 -0.07
CA LEU A 20 -6.73 -17.19 0.12
C LEU A 20 -6.63 -17.60 1.60
N ARG A 21 -5.75 -16.95 2.37
CA ARG A 21 -5.64 -17.19 3.82
C ARG A 21 -6.88 -16.74 4.58
N TYR A 22 -7.52 -15.65 4.14
CA TYR A 22 -8.77 -15.18 4.71
C TYR A 22 -9.88 -16.20 4.48
N TYR A 23 -10.02 -16.71 3.25
CA TYR A 23 -10.96 -17.79 2.93
C TYR A 23 -10.67 -19.05 3.72
N GLU A 24 -9.40 -19.37 3.97
CA GLU A 24 -9.03 -20.47 4.86
C GLU A 24 -9.41 -20.20 6.33
N GLN A 25 -9.11 -19.00 6.83
CA GLN A 25 -9.38 -18.60 8.21
C GLN A 25 -10.88 -18.64 8.54
N ILE A 26 -11.73 -18.24 7.59
CA ILE A 26 -13.19 -18.25 7.74
C ILE A 26 -13.82 -19.58 7.31
N GLY A 27 -13.00 -20.60 7.02
CA GLY A 27 -13.47 -21.97 6.74
C GLY A 27 -14.00 -22.25 5.34
N LEU A 28 -13.93 -21.28 4.41
CA LEU A 28 -14.39 -21.47 3.02
C LEU A 28 -13.50 -22.45 2.24
N ILE A 29 -12.19 -22.45 2.45
CA ILE A 29 -11.25 -23.39 1.83
C ILE A 29 -10.31 -23.97 2.89
N GLN A 30 -9.64 -25.07 2.58
CA GLN A 30 -8.65 -25.70 3.47
C GLN A 30 -7.35 -25.94 2.73
N SER A 31 -6.22 -25.78 3.43
CA SER A 31 -4.92 -26.15 2.89
C SER A 31 -4.35 -27.39 3.59
N VAL A 32 -3.47 -28.09 2.87
CA VAL A 32 -2.65 -29.18 3.37
C VAL A 32 -1.21 -28.67 3.53
N ARG A 33 -0.54 -29.07 4.61
CA ARG A 33 0.90 -28.85 4.79
C ARG A 33 1.62 -30.19 4.67
N LEU A 34 2.61 -30.26 3.78
CA LEU A 34 3.47 -31.43 3.64
C LEU A 34 4.50 -31.45 4.78
N GLU A 35 4.88 -32.64 5.27
CA GLU A 35 5.72 -32.83 6.47
C GLU A 35 7.05 -32.05 6.48
N PHE A 36 7.57 -31.69 5.30
CA PHE A 36 8.85 -30.98 5.14
C PHE A 36 8.71 -29.57 4.54
N GLU A 37 7.48 -29.07 4.35
CA GLU A 37 7.24 -27.78 3.72
C GLU A 37 6.44 -26.81 4.60
N LYS A 38 6.94 -25.57 4.66
CA LYS A 38 6.26 -24.45 5.34
C LYS A 38 5.10 -23.86 4.52
N TYR A 39 4.97 -24.25 3.25
CA TYR A 39 3.96 -23.71 2.34
C TYR A 39 2.63 -24.45 2.42
N ARG A 40 1.57 -23.72 2.13
CA ARG A 40 0.21 -24.24 2.00
C ARG A 40 0.00 -24.79 0.61
N TYR A 41 -0.57 -25.97 0.54
CA TYR A 41 -0.97 -26.64 -0.69
C TYR A 41 -2.49 -26.80 -0.72
N PHE A 42 -3.10 -26.65 -1.88
CA PHE A 42 -4.52 -26.84 -2.07
C PHE A 42 -4.76 -27.99 -3.05
N ASN A 43 -5.72 -28.85 -2.72
CA ASN A 43 -6.16 -29.93 -3.59
C ASN A 43 -7.14 -29.41 -4.65
N LEU A 44 -7.48 -30.26 -5.62
CA LEU A 44 -8.42 -29.93 -6.70
C LEU A 44 -9.80 -29.47 -6.19
N GLU A 45 -10.32 -30.08 -5.13
CA GLU A 45 -11.60 -29.70 -4.53
C GLU A 45 -11.61 -28.24 -4.04
N ASN A 46 -10.56 -27.83 -3.32
CA ASN A 46 -10.41 -26.45 -2.88
C ASN A 46 -10.20 -25.48 -4.03
N ILE A 47 -9.57 -25.91 -5.12
CA ILE A 47 -9.38 -25.10 -6.33
C ILE A 47 -10.73 -24.87 -7.04
N GLU A 48 -11.57 -25.89 -7.16
CA GLU A 48 -12.92 -25.74 -7.72
C GLU A 48 -13.81 -24.85 -6.84
N LYS A 49 -13.75 -25.03 -5.52
CA LYS A 49 -14.45 -24.17 -4.57
C LYS A 49 -13.98 -22.71 -4.67
N LEU A 50 -12.67 -22.48 -4.84
CA LEU A 50 -12.11 -21.15 -5.06
C LEU A 50 -12.64 -20.52 -6.35
N LYS A 51 -12.71 -21.26 -7.47
CA LYS A 51 -13.30 -20.74 -8.72
C LYS A 51 -14.74 -20.30 -8.52
N GLN A 52 -15.54 -21.08 -7.81
CA GLN A 52 -16.93 -20.74 -7.50
C GLN A 52 -17.02 -19.47 -6.65
N ILE A 53 -16.19 -19.35 -5.59
CA ILE A 53 -16.08 -18.12 -4.77
C ILE A 53 -15.74 -16.91 -5.66
N MET A 54 -14.81 -17.05 -6.59
CA MET A 54 -14.44 -15.96 -7.51
C MET A 54 -15.59 -15.54 -8.42
N VAL A 55 -16.37 -16.48 -8.95
CA VAL A 55 -17.55 -16.16 -9.78
C VAL A 55 -18.58 -15.38 -8.96
N LEU A 56 -18.91 -15.85 -7.74
CA LEU A 56 -19.84 -15.16 -6.85
C LEU A 56 -19.35 -13.76 -6.48
N ARG A 57 -18.05 -13.58 -6.24
CA ARG A 57 -17.45 -12.26 -6.02
C ARG A 57 -17.50 -11.34 -7.23
N LYS A 58 -17.33 -11.87 -8.44
CA LYS A 58 -17.52 -11.10 -9.69
C LYS A 58 -18.97 -10.68 -9.92
N MET A 59 -19.93 -11.45 -9.39
CA MET A 59 -21.35 -11.08 -9.33
C MET A 59 -21.69 -10.11 -8.19
N GLN A 60 -20.67 -9.57 -7.50
CA GLN A 60 -20.78 -8.65 -6.36
C GLN A 60 -21.50 -9.23 -5.13
N ILE A 61 -21.56 -10.56 -5.00
CA ILE A 61 -22.08 -11.23 -3.80
C ILE A 61 -21.05 -11.07 -2.68
N SER A 62 -21.50 -10.73 -1.47
CA SER A 62 -20.60 -10.50 -0.33
C SER A 62 -19.94 -11.81 0.13
N ILE A 63 -18.76 -11.75 0.76
CA ILE A 63 -18.14 -12.97 1.34
C ILE A 63 -19.04 -13.56 2.44
N LYS A 64 -19.79 -12.72 3.17
CA LYS A 64 -20.75 -13.15 4.18
C LYS A 64 -21.82 -14.05 3.57
N ASP A 65 -22.40 -13.65 2.43
CA ASP A 65 -23.43 -14.44 1.76
C ASP A 65 -22.85 -15.69 1.10
N ILE A 66 -21.61 -15.63 0.61
CA ILE A 66 -20.90 -16.81 0.09
C ILE A 66 -20.71 -17.84 1.20
N ILE A 67 -20.36 -17.43 2.42
CA ILE A 67 -20.31 -18.32 3.59
C ILE A 67 -21.69 -18.93 3.84
N ARG A 68 -22.74 -18.11 3.88
CA ARG A 68 -24.14 -18.54 4.07
C ARG A 68 -24.57 -19.61 3.05
N ILE A 69 -24.17 -19.43 1.79
CA ILE A 69 -24.42 -20.37 0.69
C ILE A 69 -23.74 -21.73 0.93
N TYR A 70 -22.50 -21.75 1.42
CA TYR A 70 -21.75 -22.98 1.65
C TYR A 70 -22.06 -23.68 2.98
N GLU A 71 -22.57 -22.95 3.97
CA GLU A 71 -22.98 -23.49 5.28
C GLU A 71 -24.42 -24.03 5.27
N SER A 72 -25.27 -23.54 4.36
CA SER A 72 -26.64 -24.02 4.19
C SER A 72 -26.69 -25.36 3.45
N GLN A 73 -27.51 -26.30 3.95
CA GLN A 73 -27.88 -27.52 3.23
C GLN A 73 -29.12 -27.33 2.33
N ASP A 74 -29.74 -26.15 2.38
CA ASP A 74 -30.97 -25.83 1.67
C ASP A 74 -30.71 -24.85 0.52
N MET A 75 -31.18 -25.21 -0.68
CA MET A 75 -31.16 -24.38 -1.88
C MET A 75 -31.98 -23.10 -1.72
N SER A 76 -32.93 -23.05 -0.78
CA SER A 76 -33.73 -21.85 -0.48
C SER A 76 -32.86 -20.63 -0.14
N VAL A 77 -31.79 -20.83 0.65
CA VAL A 77 -30.85 -19.78 1.08
C VAL A 77 -30.06 -19.23 -0.11
N VAL A 78 -29.67 -20.10 -1.04
CA VAL A 78 -28.96 -19.71 -2.26
C VAL A 78 -29.90 -18.90 -3.16
N VAL A 79 -31.11 -19.39 -3.39
CA VAL A 79 -32.13 -18.70 -4.19
C VAL A 79 -32.44 -17.33 -3.61
N GLU A 80 -32.63 -17.22 -2.28
CA GLU A 80 -32.87 -15.95 -1.60
C GLU A 80 -31.73 -14.96 -1.85
N THR A 81 -30.47 -15.36 -1.66
CA THR A 81 -29.31 -14.47 -1.93
C THR A 81 -29.27 -13.98 -3.38
N PHE A 82 -29.61 -14.84 -4.35
CA PHE A 82 -29.70 -14.41 -5.76
C PHE A 82 -30.93 -13.53 -6.03
N VAL A 83 -32.07 -13.80 -5.42
CA VAL A 83 -33.29 -12.99 -5.52
C VAL A 83 -33.04 -11.59 -4.94
N ASP A 84 -32.42 -11.50 -3.77
CA ASP A 84 -32.05 -10.22 -3.15
C ASP A 84 -31.10 -9.43 -4.06
N ARG A 85 -30.11 -10.09 -4.68
CA ARG A 85 -29.23 -9.40 -5.63
C ARG A 85 -29.97 -8.97 -6.90
N ILE A 86 -30.86 -9.79 -7.43
CA ILE A 86 -31.71 -9.43 -8.58
C ILE A 86 -32.61 -8.24 -8.23
N ASN A 87 -33.20 -8.22 -7.04
CA ASN A 87 -34.02 -7.10 -6.58
C ASN A 87 -33.21 -5.81 -6.46
N ALA A 88 -32.02 -5.88 -5.85
CA ALA A 88 -31.11 -4.73 -5.81
C ALA A 88 -30.74 -4.23 -7.22
N ILE A 89 -30.46 -5.13 -8.16
CA ILE A 89 -30.19 -4.76 -9.56
C ILE A 89 -31.44 -4.13 -10.21
N ASN A 90 -32.63 -4.68 -9.97
CA ASN A 90 -33.88 -4.13 -10.50
C ASN A 90 -34.16 -2.73 -9.95
N GLU A 91 -33.88 -2.48 -8.67
CA GLU A 91 -33.94 -1.14 -8.09
C GLU A 91 -32.96 -0.20 -8.80
N GLU A 92 -31.69 -0.59 -8.97
CA GLU A 92 -30.70 0.18 -9.73
C GLU A 92 -31.20 0.49 -11.17
N VAL A 93 -31.78 -0.50 -11.86
CA VAL A 93 -32.33 -0.36 -13.22
C VAL A 93 -33.55 0.57 -13.25
N ASN A 94 -34.44 0.48 -12.26
CA ASN A 94 -35.63 1.33 -12.18
C ASN A 94 -35.22 2.79 -12.02
N VAL A 95 -34.28 3.08 -11.12
CA VAL A 95 -33.79 4.45 -10.89
C VAL A 95 -33.07 4.98 -12.15
N LEU A 96 -32.24 4.15 -12.82
CA LEU A 96 -31.59 4.53 -14.08
C LEU A 96 -32.60 4.78 -15.22
N SER A 97 -33.65 3.97 -15.29
CA SER A 97 -34.71 4.10 -16.31
C SER A 97 -35.50 5.38 -16.10
N GLU A 98 -35.76 5.75 -14.84
CA GLU A 98 -36.42 6.99 -14.50
C GLU A 98 -35.57 8.21 -14.85
N MET A 99 -34.27 8.21 -14.52
CA MET A 99 -33.37 9.29 -14.92
C MET A 99 -33.25 9.41 -16.45
N LYS A 100 -33.23 8.29 -17.17
CA LYS A 100 -33.27 8.29 -18.64
C LYS A 100 -34.56 8.89 -19.17
N ARG A 101 -35.70 8.56 -18.57
CA ARG A 101 -37.01 9.14 -18.91
C ARG A 101 -36.98 10.66 -18.73
N ILE A 102 -36.56 11.12 -17.55
CA ILE A 102 -36.48 12.56 -17.22
C ILE A 102 -35.55 13.30 -18.20
N THR A 103 -34.37 12.75 -18.48
CA THR A 103 -33.42 13.34 -19.43
C THR A 103 -34.02 13.43 -20.83
N ASN A 104 -34.77 12.41 -21.26
CA ASN A 104 -35.43 12.41 -22.56
C ASN A 104 -36.59 13.40 -22.62
N ASP A 105 -37.40 13.50 -21.56
CA ASP A 105 -38.47 14.48 -21.46
C ASP A 105 -37.91 15.90 -21.54
N PHE A 106 -36.81 16.17 -20.83
CA PHE A 106 -36.09 17.45 -20.90
C PHE A 106 -35.60 17.76 -22.33
N LEU A 107 -34.97 16.78 -22.99
CA LEU A 107 -34.53 16.93 -24.37
C LEU A 107 -35.69 17.21 -25.34
N GLN A 108 -36.83 16.55 -25.18
CA GLN A 108 -38.01 16.80 -26.01
C GLN A 108 -38.55 18.22 -25.83
N ILE A 109 -38.63 18.71 -24.59
CA ILE A 109 -39.06 20.08 -24.29
C ILE A 109 -38.08 21.10 -24.89
N MET A 110 -36.76 20.86 -24.81
CA MET A 110 -35.75 21.70 -25.46
C MET A 110 -35.96 21.77 -26.98
N ILE A 111 -36.21 20.62 -27.62
CA ILE A 111 -36.45 20.53 -29.06
C ILE A 111 -37.75 21.26 -29.46
N GLN A 112 -38.84 21.00 -28.75
CA GLN A 112 -40.16 21.58 -29.03
C GLN A 112 -40.16 23.11 -28.91
N ASN A 113 -39.41 23.65 -27.95
CA ASN A 113 -39.30 25.09 -27.71
C ASN A 113 -38.16 25.76 -28.50
N GLY A 114 -37.46 25.03 -29.37
CA GLY A 114 -36.41 25.59 -30.22
C GLY A 114 -35.20 26.13 -29.45
N ILE A 115 -34.92 25.56 -28.27
CA ILE A 115 -33.90 26.08 -27.36
C ILE A 115 -32.53 25.57 -27.78
N THR A 116 -31.72 26.50 -28.28
CA THR A 116 -30.42 26.21 -28.91
C THR A 116 -29.22 26.75 -28.11
N LYS A 117 -29.46 27.40 -26.97
CA LYS A 117 -28.41 27.97 -26.10
C LYS A 117 -28.63 27.58 -24.64
N ILE A 118 -27.55 27.17 -23.97
CA ILE A 118 -27.53 26.83 -22.52
C ILE A 118 -28.09 27.95 -21.64
N SER A 119 -27.90 29.22 -22.03
CA SER A 119 -28.40 30.39 -21.30
C SER A 119 -29.93 30.50 -21.23
N ALA A 120 -30.67 29.68 -21.99
CA ALA A 120 -32.14 29.65 -21.97
C ALA A 120 -32.72 28.53 -21.08
N ILE A 121 -31.87 27.76 -20.40
CA ILE A 121 -32.28 26.71 -19.45
C ILE A 121 -33.16 27.27 -18.30
N PRO A 122 -32.89 28.45 -17.69
CA PRO A 122 -33.78 29.04 -16.69
C PRO A 122 -35.18 29.37 -17.21
N LEU A 123 -35.29 29.80 -18.48
CA LEU A 123 -36.56 30.08 -19.16
C LEU A 123 -37.34 28.79 -19.48
N LEU A 124 -36.63 27.68 -19.66
CA LEU A 124 -37.18 26.32 -19.79
C LEU A 124 -37.85 25.87 -18.50
N TYR A 125 -37.23 26.13 -17.35
CA TYR A 125 -37.81 25.83 -16.03
C TYR A 125 -39.08 26.64 -15.78
N GLU A 126 -39.09 27.95 -16.07
CA GLU A 126 -40.30 28.78 -15.95
C GLU A 126 -41.42 28.37 -16.91
N GLU A 127 -41.08 27.88 -18.12
CA GLU A 127 -42.05 27.38 -19.09
C GLU A 127 -42.58 25.99 -18.69
N MET A 128 -41.75 25.14 -18.09
CA MET A 128 -42.15 23.86 -17.49
C MET A 128 -43.11 24.07 -16.31
N ASP A 129 -42.82 25.01 -15.41
CA ASP A 129 -43.70 25.41 -14.29
C ASP A 129 -45.02 26.03 -14.76
N LYS A 130 -45.04 26.71 -15.91
CA LYS A 130 -46.29 27.23 -16.52
C LYS A 130 -47.11 26.16 -17.24
N GLN A 131 -46.47 25.21 -17.92
CA GLN A 131 -47.17 24.08 -18.55
C GLN A 131 -47.66 23.04 -17.53
N LEU A 132 -47.08 23.03 -16.32
CA LEU A 132 -47.49 22.25 -15.15
C LEU A 132 -48.92 22.60 -14.64
N GLU A 133 -49.45 23.79 -14.92
CA GLU A 133 -50.85 24.15 -14.57
C GLU A 133 -51.90 23.68 -15.60
N VAL A 134 -51.50 23.22 -16.80
CA VAL A 134 -52.41 23.07 -17.96
C VAL A 134 -52.69 21.61 -18.37
N LEU A 135 -51.95 20.62 -17.87
CA LEU A 135 -52.08 19.21 -18.32
C LEU A 135 -52.34 18.24 -17.15
N GLU A 136 -53.61 17.93 -16.89
CA GLU A 136 -54.06 16.95 -15.87
C GLU A 136 -53.85 15.46 -16.26
N GLU A 137 -53.32 15.12 -17.44
CA GLU A 137 -53.31 13.71 -17.92
C GLU A 137 -51.96 12.98 -17.91
N HIS A 138 -50.82 13.64 -17.71
CA HIS A 138 -49.52 12.98 -17.54
C HIS A 138 -48.77 13.63 -16.38
N ASN A 139 -48.63 12.92 -15.25
CA ASN A 139 -47.87 13.35 -14.08
C ASN A 139 -46.46 13.83 -14.50
N PRO A 140 -46.17 15.14 -14.59
CA PRO A 140 -44.86 15.62 -15.02
C PRO A 140 -43.90 15.65 -13.83
N VAL A 141 -42.63 15.41 -14.09
CA VAL A 141 -41.59 15.27 -13.06
C VAL A 141 -41.30 16.60 -12.39
N SER A 142 -41.52 16.69 -11.08
CA SER A 142 -41.18 17.88 -10.30
C SER A 142 -39.68 17.96 -9.99
N TYR A 143 -39.17 19.16 -9.68
CA TYR A 143 -37.78 19.34 -9.23
C TYR A 143 -37.44 18.45 -8.02
N ASN A 144 -38.39 18.28 -7.10
CA ASN A 144 -38.24 17.42 -5.93
C ASN A 144 -38.10 15.93 -6.32
N GLU A 145 -38.79 15.48 -7.38
CA GLU A 145 -38.65 14.12 -7.89
C GLU A 145 -37.31 13.90 -8.61
N LEU A 146 -36.84 14.88 -9.39
CA LEU A 146 -35.50 14.85 -9.99
C LEU A 146 -34.41 14.78 -8.91
N SER A 147 -34.51 15.63 -7.88
CA SER A 147 -33.57 15.67 -6.76
C SER A 147 -33.58 14.34 -6.00
N ALA A 148 -34.76 13.79 -5.69
CA ALA A 148 -34.88 12.49 -5.02
C ALA A 148 -34.35 11.30 -5.85
N VAL A 149 -34.51 11.32 -7.19
CA VAL A 149 -33.93 10.31 -8.08
C VAL A 149 -32.41 10.45 -8.17
N SER A 150 -31.90 11.69 -8.22
CA SER A 150 -30.47 12.00 -8.20
C SER A 150 -29.80 11.51 -6.91
N GLU A 151 -30.41 11.78 -5.74
CA GLU A 151 -29.96 11.29 -4.43
C GLU A 151 -29.91 9.75 -4.34
N LYS A 152 -30.84 9.05 -5.01
CA LYS A 152 -30.84 7.58 -5.09
C LYS A 152 -29.80 7.02 -6.07
N LEU A 153 -29.42 7.79 -7.10
CA LEU A 153 -28.37 7.41 -8.06
C LEU A 153 -26.97 7.78 -7.61
N LEU A 154 -26.86 8.73 -6.67
CA LEU A 154 -25.62 9.12 -6.04
C LEU A 154 -24.98 7.86 -5.46
N ARG A 155 -23.99 7.35 -6.21
CA ARG A 155 -23.14 6.28 -5.74
C ARG A 155 -22.27 6.88 -4.66
N LEU A 156 -22.76 6.81 -3.42
CA LEU A 156 -21.96 7.16 -2.26
C LEU A 156 -20.67 6.32 -2.35
N PRO A 157 -19.49 6.98 -2.35
CA PRO A 157 -18.24 6.26 -2.19
C PRO A 157 -18.27 5.49 -0.87
N GLU A 158 -17.31 4.58 -0.70
CA GLU A 158 -17.24 3.76 0.50
C GLU A 158 -17.20 4.65 1.76
N ILE A 159 -18.30 4.63 2.52
CA ILE A 159 -18.42 5.37 3.79
C ILE A 159 -17.50 4.69 4.81
N ARG A 160 -16.56 5.47 5.34
CA ARG A 160 -15.64 5.05 6.40
C ARG A 160 -16.17 5.48 7.75
N ILE A 161 -16.01 4.62 8.76
CA ILE A 161 -16.32 4.97 10.15
C ILE A 161 -15.01 5.33 10.85
N VAL A 162 -14.89 6.59 11.24
CA VAL A 162 -13.67 7.14 11.86
C VAL A 162 -14.00 7.63 13.27
N SER A 163 -13.07 7.46 14.20
CA SER A 163 -13.16 8.06 15.53
C SER A 163 -12.17 9.21 15.61
N LEU A 164 -12.66 10.43 15.77
CA LEU A 164 -11.83 11.60 16.04
C LEU A 164 -11.62 11.71 17.56
N SER A 165 -10.39 12.01 17.97
CA SER A 165 -10.10 12.29 19.38
C SER A 165 -10.56 13.71 19.75
N ALA A 166 -10.68 13.99 21.04
CA ALA A 166 -10.86 15.36 21.49
C ALA A 166 -9.62 16.20 21.12
N LEU A 167 -9.85 17.41 20.63
CA LEU A 167 -8.81 18.33 20.17
C LEU A 167 -9.04 19.71 20.81
N ARG A 168 -7.98 20.36 21.27
CA ARG A 168 -8.04 21.80 21.53
C ARG A 168 -7.94 22.54 20.20
N VAL A 169 -8.88 23.42 19.93
CA VAL A 169 -9.01 24.11 18.64
C VAL A 169 -9.20 25.60 18.83
N ILE A 170 -8.73 26.38 17.86
CA ILE A 170 -9.12 27.78 17.70
C ILE A 170 -10.05 27.87 16.49
N THR A 171 -11.18 28.56 16.64
CA THR A 171 -12.17 28.75 15.58
C THR A 171 -12.18 30.18 15.05
N SER A 172 -12.70 30.39 13.84
CA SER A 172 -12.86 31.73 13.25
C SER A 172 -13.87 32.64 13.96
N TYR A 173 -14.49 32.21 15.06
CA TYR A 173 -15.39 33.05 15.84
C TYR A 173 -14.63 34.14 16.59
N ASN A 174 -15.12 35.37 16.51
CA ASN A 174 -14.75 36.44 17.43
C ASN A 174 -15.51 36.33 18.76
N GLU A 175 -15.16 37.13 19.77
CA GLU A 175 -15.82 37.17 21.09
C GLU A 175 -17.35 37.35 21.06
N LYS A 176 -17.92 37.90 19.98
CA LYS A 176 -19.37 38.10 19.76
C LYS A 176 -20.06 36.93 19.06
N ALA A 177 -19.37 35.80 18.86
CA ALA A 177 -19.85 34.63 18.13
C ALA A 177 -20.15 34.92 16.64
N GLU A 178 -19.42 35.86 16.02
CA GLU A 178 -19.45 36.08 14.57
C GLU A 178 -18.21 35.44 13.93
N SER A 179 -18.39 34.63 12.89
CA SER A 179 -17.29 34.01 12.16
C SER A 179 -16.60 35.00 11.22
N LEU A 180 -15.30 35.24 11.43
CA LEU A 180 -14.46 36.15 10.65
C LEU A 180 -13.40 35.38 9.86
N VAL A 181 -13.81 34.62 8.85
CA VAL A 181 -12.95 33.70 8.07
C VAL A 181 -11.70 34.39 7.48
N ASP A 182 -11.86 35.52 6.79
CA ASP A 182 -10.71 36.24 6.19
C ASP A 182 -9.72 36.76 7.24
N GLY A 183 -10.24 37.29 8.35
CA GLY A 183 -9.45 37.76 9.47
C GLY A 183 -8.72 36.61 10.17
N PHE A 184 -9.36 35.46 10.29
CA PHE A 184 -8.80 34.25 10.84
C PHE A 184 -7.63 33.75 9.99
N TRP A 185 -7.81 33.63 8.67
CA TRP A 185 -6.72 33.26 7.76
C TRP A 185 -5.57 34.26 7.82
N THR A 186 -5.84 35.55 7.88
CA THR A 186 -4.79 36.58 8.04
C THR A 186 -3.98 36.34 9.31
N TRP A 187 -4.63 36.02 10.43
CA TRP A 187 -3.96 35.71 11.70
C TRP A 187 -3.15 34.40 11.63
N VAL A 188 -3.69 33.33 11.03
CA VAL A 188 -2.99 32.05 10.82
C VAL A 188 -1.68 32.26 10.08
N HIS A 189 -1.72 33.01 8.97
CA HIS A 189 -0.54 33.33 8.16
C HIS A 189 0.47 34.20 8.94
N LEU A 190 0.02 35.22 9.66
CA LEU A 190 0.90 36.10 10.45
C LEU A 190 1.62 35.36 11.58
N LYS A 191 0.99 34.35 12.17
CA LYS A 191 1.58 33.53 13.24
C LYS A 191 2.45 32.39 12.73
N GLY A 192 2.60 32.25 11.40
CA GLY A 192 3.36 31.16 10.79
C GLY A 192 2.79 29.78 11.12
N LYS A 193 1.47 29.72 11.37
CA LYS A 193 0.77 28.47 11.65
C LYS A 193 0.50 27.79 10.31
N THR A 194 1.01 26.58 10.14
CA THR A 194 0.55 25.72 9.04
C THR A 194 -0.78 25.11 9.48
N PRO A 195 -1.85 25.31 8.72
CA PRO A 195 -3.00 24.42 8.83
C PRO A 195 -2.50 23.01 8.55
N GLY A 196 -3.00 22.00 9.26
CA GLY A 196 -2.52 20.64 9.10
C GLY A 196 -2.56 20.17 7.64
N ASN A 197 -1.75 19.16 7.30
CA ASN A 197 -1.74 18.62 5.93
C ASN A 197 -3.15 18.13 5.54
N PRO A 198 -3.55 18.19 4.26
CA PRO A 198 -4.84 17.65 3.82
C PRO A 198 -5.04 16.20 4.30
N GLY A 199 -6.16 15.92 4.98
CA GLY A 199 -6.47 14.62 5.59
C GLY A 199 -5.75 14.31 6.91
N SER A 200 -5.15 15.30 7.57
CA SER A 200 -4.50 15.14 8.89
C SER A 200 -5.47 15.19 10.07
N HIS A 201 -6.74 15.57 9.83
CA HIS A 201 -7.77 15.79 10.86
C HIS A 201 -7.43 16.90 11.85
N GLU A 202 -6.62 17.88 11.42
CA GLU A 202 -6.17 19.02 12.21
C GLU A 202 -6.83 20.35 11.79
N GLN A 203 -7.57 20.36 10.68
CA GLN A 203 -8.36 21.49 10.20
C GLN A 203 -9.71 20.99 9.73
N PHE A 204 -10.77 21.70 10.10
CA PHE A 204 -12.12 21.45 9.60
C PHE A 204 -12.85 22.74 9.30
N GLU A 205 -13.75 22.66 8.34
CA GLU A 205 -14.75 23.68 8.04
C GLU A 205 -16.13 23.13 8.36
N TYR A 206 -17.01 23.96 8.88
CA TYR A 206 -18.40 23.58 9.13
C TYR A 206 -19.31 24.79 9.03
N GLN A 207 -20.61 24.54 8.92
CA GLN A 207 -21.64 25.57 8.96
C GLN A 207 -22.39 25.53 10.28
N ASP A 208 -22.51 26.66 10.95
CA ASP A 208 -23.20 26.77 12.23
C ASP A 208 -24.73 26.92 12.08
N GLU A 209 -25.44 27.01 13.22
CA GLU A 209 -26.90 27.18 13.26
C GLU A 209 -27.42 28.49 12.63
N ASN A 210 -26.55 29.48 12.44
CA ASN A 210 -26.86 30.76 11.81
C ASN A 210 -26.38 30.80 10.34
N ASN A 211 -26.06 29.64 9.76
CA ASN A 211 -25.51 29.47 8.42
C ASN A 211 -24.16 30.16 8.18
N GLN A 212 -23.41 30.48 9.24
CA GLN A 212 -22.07 31.05 9.11
C GLN A 212 -21.06 29.93 8.85
N SER A 213 -20.18 30.12 7.87
CA SER A 213 -19.02 29.24 7.65
C SER A 213 -18.00 29.48 8.75
N VAL A 214 -17.60 28.41 9.43
CA VAL A 214 -16.64 28.44 10.53
C VAL A 214 -15.46 27.53 10.19
N ILE A 215 -14.27 28.05 10.42
CA ILE A 215 -13.03 27.28 10.29
C ILE A 215 -12.53 26.97 11.69
N MET A 216 -12.08 25.75 11.92
CA MET A 216 -11.36 25.38 13.13
C MET A 216 -10.03 24.71 12.80
N ILE A 217 -9.00 25.07 13.55
CA ILE A 217 -7.67 24.45 13.47
C ILE A 217 -7.27 23.94 14.84
N SER A 218 -6.62 22.78 14.87
CA SER A 218 -6.06 22.21 16.10
C SER A 218 -4.86 23.03 16.59
N ILE A 219 -4.68 23.06 17.91
CA ILE A 219 -3.54 23.71 18.56
C ILE A 219 -2.94 22.82 19.66
N PRO A 220 -1.63 22.93 19.93
CA PRO A 220 -1.00 22.27 21.06
C PRO A 220 -1.57 22.70 22.41
N GLU A 221 -1.57 21.80 23.40
CA GLU A 221 -2.08 22.08 24.75
C GLU A 221 -1.29 23.16 25.49
N ASP A 222 0.00 23.33 25.20
CA ASP A 222 0.86 24.35 25.78
C ASP A 222 0.77 25.71 25.05
N TYR A 223 -0.03 25.80 23.98
CA TYR A 223 -0.22 27.04 23.25
C TYR A 223 -1.04 28.05 24.05
N MET A 224 -0.51 29.27 24.17
CA MET A 224 -1.20 30.41 24.76
C MET A 224 -1.89 31.22 23.66
N ASN A 225 -3.22 31.22 23.64
CA ASN A 225 -3.98 32.01 22.68
C ASN A 225 -3.92 33.50 23.04
N ASP A 226 -3.30 34.30 22.17
CA ASP A 226 -3.20 35.76 22.27
C ASP A 226 -4.07 36.49 21.23
N SER A 227 -4.97 35.76 20.58
CA SER A 227 -5.88 36.27 19.57
C SER A 227 -7.27 36.56 20.15
N ASN A 228 -8.11 37.24 19.36
CA ASN A 228 -9.52 37.47 19.69
C ASN A 228 -10.42 36.33 19.18
N PHE A 229 -9.83 35.21 18.75
CA PHE A 229 -10.53 34.04 18.24
C PHE A 229 -10.80 33.03 19.34
N TYR A 230 -11.95 32.35 19.28
CA TYR A 230 -12.37 31.42 20.32
C TYR A 230 -11.47 30.18 20.38
N ASP A 231 -10.95 29.92 21.57
CA ASP A 231 -10.22 28.70 21.95
C ASP A 231 -11.18 27.78 22.70
N LYS A 232 -11.40 26.58 22.18
CA LYS A 232 -12.31 25.60 22.77
C LYS A 232 -11.79 24.18 22.62
N THR A 233 -12.33 23.27 23.41
CA THR A 233 -12.17 21.84 23.18
C THR A 233 -13.27 21.35 22.24
N PHE A 234 -12.87 20.73 21.13
CA PHE A 234 -13.72 19.89 20.29
C PHE A 234 -13.70 18.47 20.86
N GLU A 235 -14.87 17.91 21.21
CA GLU A 235 -14.95 16.62 21.93
C GLU A 235 -14.63 15.39 21.06
N GLY A 236 -14.66 15.52 19.73
CA GLY A 236 -14.39 14.42 18.81
C GLY A 236 -15.56 13.43 18.70
N GLY A 237 -15.28 12.13 18.79
CA GLY A 237 -16.26 11.04 18.73
C GLY A 237 -16.31 10.32 17.38
N MET A 238 -17.37 9.54 17.14
CA MET A 238 -17.51 8.75 15.91
C MET A 238 -18.15 9.56 14.78
N PHE A 239 -17.58 9.44 13.58
CA PHE A 239 -18.05 10.09 12.36
C PHE A 239 -18.12 9.08 11.21
N ALA A 240 -19.14 9.24 10.38
CA ALA A 240 -19.18 8.67 9.04
C ALA A 240 -18.49 9.64 8.08
N VAL A 241 -17.56 9.13 7.27
CA VAL A 241 -16.72 9.93 6.38
C VAL A 241 -16.82 9.41 4.96
N ALA A 242 -17.13 10.29 4.02
CA ALA A 242 -17.10 9.96 2.60
C ALA A 242 -16.56 11.16 1.79
N SER A 243 -15.90 10.84 0.68
CA SER A 243 -15.20 11.83 -0.14
C SER A 243 -16.08 12.32 -1.28
N VAL A 244 -16.10 13.63 -1.54
CA VAL A 244 -16.85 14.27 -2.62
C VAL A 244 -15.96 15.36 -3.26
N TYR A 245 -16.05 15.53 -4.57
CA TYR A 245 -15.32 16.63 -5.22
C TYR A 245 -16.03 17.96 -4.95
N ALA A 246 -15.26 19.03 -4.75
CA ALA A 246 -15.80 20.34 -4.37
C ALA A 246 -16.70 20.99 -5.45
N ASP A 247 -16.57 20.55 -6.71
CA ASP A 247 -17.38 20.96 -7.85
C ASP A 247 -18.67 20.12 -8.04
N GLU A 248 -18.92 19.14 -7.15
CA GLU A 248 -20.15 18.36 -7.08
C GLU A 248 -21.12 18.93 -6.02
N GLU A 249 -22.37 18.45 -6.01
CA GLU A 249 -23.39 18.91 -5.07
C GLU A 249 -23.18 18.35 -3.65
N ILE A 250 -22.33 19.00 -2.86
CA ILE A 250 -21.99 18.61 -1.46
C ILE A 250 -23.26 18.47 -0.59
N GLU A 251 -24.27 19.32 -0.80
CA GLU A 251 -25.53 19.28 -0.04
C GLU A 251 -26.35 18.00 -0.31
N SER A 252 -26.52 17.64 -1.59
CA SER A 252 -27.17 16.40 -2.02
C SER A 252 -26.38 15.17 -1.53
N PHE A 253 -25.05 15.24 -1.56
CA PHE A 253 -24.17 14.21 -1.03
C PHE A 253 -24.33 14.03 0.49
N HIS A 254 -24.36 15.13 1.25
CA HIS A 254 -24.59 15.13 2.70
C HIS A 254 -25.95 14.50 3.06
N ARG A 255 -27.03 14.90 2.36
CA ARG A 255 -28.36 14.31 2.56
C ARG A 255 -28.37 12.81 2.29
N ALA A 256 -27.74 12.37 1.21
CA ALA A 256 -27.63 10.96 0.87
C ALA A 256 -26.86 10.18 1.98
N MET A 257 -25.79 10.75 2.53
CA MET A 257 -25.09 10.14 3.68
C MET A 257 -25.97 10.06 4.93
N VAL A 258 -26.77 11.10 5.25
CA VAL A 258 -27.72 11.04 6.37
C VAL A 258 -28.74 9.93 6.15
N HIS A 259 -29.39 9.90 4.98
CA HIS A 259 -30.42 8.91 4.62
C HIS A 259 -29.86 7.48 4.63
N TYR A 260 -28.58 7.28 4.29
CA TYR A 260 -27.91 5.98 4.40
C TYR A 260 -28.00 5.39 5.83
N PHE A 261 -27.96 6.23 6.87
CA PHE A 261 -28.02 5.79 8.27
C PHE A 261 -29.43 5.62 8.83
N ASP A 262 -30.48 6.08 8.12
CA ASP A 262 -31.87 5.86 8.55
C ASP A 262 -32.24 4.38 8.57
N GLY A 263 -31.77 3.62 7.56
CA GLY A 263 -31.97 2.17 7.45
C GLY A 263 -30.79 1.31 7.90
N ASN A 264 -29.69 1.91 8.38
CA ASN A 264 -28.49 1.17 8.76
C ASN A 264 -28.72 0.41 10.07
N PRO A 265 -28.47 -0.92 10.15
CA PRO A 265 -28.77 -1.72 11.34
C PRO A 265 -27.76 -1.55 12.49
N PHE A 266 -26.61 -0.92 12.25
CA PHE A 266 -25.50 -0.85 13.21
C PHE A 266 -25.20 0.56 13.71
N TYR A 267 -25.50 1.59 12.91
CA TYR A 267 -25.18 2.98 13.20
C TYR A 267 -26.35 3.89 12.88
N GLU A 268 -26.43 5.02 13.58
CA GLU A 268 -27.39 6.08 13.32
C GLU A 268 -26.72 7.44 13.48
N VAL A 269 -27.30 8.46 12.85
CA VAL A 269 -26.86 9.85 13.05
C VAL A 269 -27.07 10.24 14.51
N ASP A 270 -26.07 10.87 15.11
CA ASP A 270 -26.08 11.17 16.54
C ASP A 270 -26.83 12.46 16.85
N TYR A 271 -28.16 12.35 16.88
CA TYR A 271 -29.04 13.44 17.30
C TYR A 271 -29.16 13.52 18.84
N LEU A 272 -29.13 14.76 19.33
CA LEU A 272 -29.49 15.19 20.68
C LEU A 272 -31.02 15.25 20.84
N HIS A 273 -31.50 15.28 22.08
CA HIS A 273 -32.94 15.31 22.41
C HIS A 273 -33.71 16.51 21.81
N ASN A 274 -32.99 17.58 21.46
CA ASN A 274 -33.56 18.78 20.82
C ASN A 274 -33.61 18.67 19.28
N GLY A 275 -33.24 17.53 18.70
CA GLY A 275 -33.21 17.29 17.26
C GLY A 275 -31.94 17.79 16.55
N LYS A 276 -31.00 18.46 17.25
CA LYS A 276 -29.71 18.86 16.68
C LYS A 276 -28.73 17.68 16.68
N GLN A 277 -27.77 17.67 15.75
CA GLN A 277 -26.67 16.71 15.80
C GLN A 277 -25.73 17.03 16.98
N ARG A 278 -24.99 16.03 17.48
CA ARG A 278 -24.01 16.20 18.56
C ARG A 278 -22.92 17.22 18.21
N HIS A 279 -22.52 17.24 16.94
CA HIS A 279 -21.65 18.24 16.32
C HIS A 279 -22.23 18.65 14.97
N GLU A 280 -21.80 19.79 14.45
CA GLU A 280 -22.01 20.16 13.05
C GLU A 280 -21.32 19.14 12.13
N SER A 281 -21.83 18.99 10.91
CA SER A 281 -21.13 18.18 9.91
C SER A 281 -19.87 18.91 9.46
N LEU A 282 -18.74 18.19 9.43
CA LEU A 282 -17.43 18.78 9.16
C LEU A 282 -17.00 18.49 7.74
N ILE A 283 -16.18 19.36 7.19
CA ILE A 283 -15.56 19.25 5.88
C ILE A 283 -14.05 19.40 6.06
N GLU A 284 -13.29 18.54 5.40
CA GLU A 284 -11.82 18.60 5.36
C GLU A 284 -11.34 18.42 3.93
N THR A 285 -10.39 19.25 3.49
CA THR A 285 -9.72 19.05 2.20
C THR A 285 -8.78 17.84 2.27
N ILE A 286 -8.82 16.99 1.24
CA ILE A 286 -7.94 15.82 1.08
C ILE A 286 -7.19 15.86 -0.25
N ILE A 287 -6.18 15.00 -0.39
CA ILE A 287 -5.37 14.92 -1.62
C ILE A 287 -6.16 14.21 -2.72
N SER A 288 -6.44 14.90 -3.83
CA SER A 288 -7.05 14.28 -5.01
C SER A 288 -6.08 13.34 -5.72
N PRO A 289 -6.48 12.10 -6.04
CA PRO A 289 -5.67 11.16 -6.82
C PRO A 289 -5.27 11.67 -8.22
N ASP A 290 -6.10 12.52 -8.84
CA ASP A 290 -5.83 13.11 -10.15
C ASP A 290 -5.15 14.48 -10.08
N SER A 291 -5.04 15.08 -8.88
CA SER A 291 -4.47 16.42 -8.61
C SER A 291 -5.06 17.57 -9.43
N THR A 292 -6.19 17.37 -10.12
CA THR A 292 -6.83 18.37 -10.99
C THR A 292 -8.11 18.95 -10.41
N ARG A 293 -8.81 18.18 -9.58
CA ARG A 293 -10.02 18.60 -8.86
C ARG A 293 -9.77 18.64 -7.36
N GLU A 294 -10.39 19.58 -6.66
CA GLU A 294 -10.38 19.62 -5.20
C GLU A 294 -11.29 18.53 -4.65
N LEU A 295 -10.78 17.75 -3.70
CA LEU A 295 -11.49 16.63 -3.08
C LEU A 295 -11.65 16.90 -1.58
N LEU A 296 -12.85 16.68 -1.08
CA LEU A 296 -13.25 16.96 0.29
C LEU A 296 -13.73 15.67 0.96
N ASP A 297 -13.40 15.48 2.23
CA ASP A 297 -14.04 14.50 3.11
C ASP A 297 -15.16 15.20 3.91
N VAL A 298 -16.37 14.64 3.84
CA VAL A 298 -17.54 15.08 4.62
C VAL A 298 -17.74 14.16 5.82
N PHE A 299 -17.80 14.73 7.01
CA PHE A 299 -17.93 14.02 8.29
C PHE A 299 -19.31 14.25 8.88
N ILE A 300 -20.06 13.18 9.11
CA ILE A 300 -21.35 13.21 9.79
C ILE A 300 -21.21 12.53 11.15
N PRO A 301 -21.57 13.18 12.27
CA PRO A 301 -21.50 12.56 13.58
C PRO A 301 -22.50 11.42 13.69
N ILE A 302 -22.01 10.27 14.11
CA ILE A 302 -22.81 9.06 14.26
C ILE A 302 -22.58 8.44 15.63
N LYS A 303 -23.51 7.58 16.02
CA LYS A 303 -23.37 6.66 17.15
C LYS A 303 -23.74 5.26 16.71
N ARG A 304 -23.32 4.27 17.51
CA ARG A 304 -23.75 2.88 17.31
C ARG A 304 -25.23 2.77 17.70
N ARG A 305 -26.03 2.12 16.86
CA ARG A 305 -27.34 1.61 17.28
C ARG A 305 -27.12 0.54 18.34
N ILE A 306 -28.09 0.40 19.24
CA ILE A 306 -28.15 -0.80 20.09
C ILE A 306 -28.36 -1.98 19.13
N PRO A 307 -27.40 -2.91 19.00
CA PRO A 307 -27.48 -3.94 17.98
C PRO A 307 -28.64 -4.88 18.29
N GLU A 308 -29.52 -5.14 17.32
CA GLU A 308 -30.54 -6.18 17.51
C GLU A 308 -29.91 -7.56 17.31
N ALA A 309 -30.16 -8.49 18.24
CA ALA A 309 -29.62 -9.85 18.17
C ALA A 309 -29.94 -10.55 16.84
N LYS A 310 -31.08 -10.26 16.22
CA LYS A 310 -31.52 -10.84 14.93
C LYS A 310 -30.60 -10.52 13.74
N HIS A 311 -29.76 -9.48 13.83
CA HIS A 311 -28.85 -9.08 12.75
C HIS A 311 -27.47 -9.78 12.79
N PHE A 312 -27.26 -10.67 13.76
CA PHE A 312 -26.06 -11.48 13.90
C PHE A 312 -26.42 -12.93 13.56
N ASP A 313 -26.14 -13.34 12.32
CA ASP A 313 -26.65 -14.58 11.69
C ASP A 313 -26.10 -15.91 12.26
N ASN A 314 -25.45 -15.90 13.43
CA ASN A 314 -24.78 -17.09 13.99
C ASN A 314 -24.95 -17.23 15.51
N LEU A 315 -26.06 -16.74 16.05
CA LEU A 315 -26.34 -16.90 17.47
C LEU A 315 -26.96 -18.28 17.72
N ALA A 316 -26.10 -19.26 17.99
CA ALA A 316 -26.55 -20.40 18.80
C ALA A 316 -27.22 -19.82 20.04
N LEU A 317 -28.41 -20.32 20.39
CA LEU A 317 -29.04 -19.94 21.66
C LEU A 317 -28.01 -20.17 22.78
N PRO A 318 -27.87 -19.22 23.73
CA PRO A 318 -26.93 -19.37 24.83
C PRO A 318 -27.08 -20.75 25.46
N LYS A 319 -25.97 -21.49 25.56
CA LYS A 319 -25.98 -22.83 26.15
C LYS A 319 -25.63 -22.74 27.61
N ILE A 320 -26.31 -23.53 28.42
CA ILE A 320 -25.97 -23.72 29.82
C ILE A 320 -24.97 -24.87 29.89
N LEU A 321 -23.80 -24.63 30.48
CA LEU A 321 -22.83 -25.68 30.78
C LEU A 321 -23.18 -26.33 32.12
N GLU A 322 -23.51 -27.61 32.07
CA GLU A 322 -23.65 -28.46 33.25
C GLU A 322 -22.33 -29.16 33.57
N ASN A 323 -22.09 -29.48 34.86
CA ASN A 323 -20.92 -30.23 35.34
C ASN A 323 -19.55 -29.56 35.11
N VAL A 324 -19.48 -28.23 35.18
CA VAL A 324 -18.23 -27.45 35.17
C VAL A 324 -17.82 -27.07 36.60
N THR A 325 -16.52 -27.05 36.88
CA THR A 325 -15.97 -26.65 38.19
C THR A 325 -15.56 -25.18 38.22
N ILE A 326 -15.51 -24.58 39.42
CA ILE A 326 -15.06 -23.19 39.60
C ILE A 326 -13.63 -23.02 39.08
N GLU A 327 -12.76 -24.00 39.34
CA GLU A 327 -11.36 -24.01 38.90
C GLU A 327 -11.20 -23.98 37.37
N GLU A 328 -12.08 -24.68 36.64
CA GLU A 328 -12.10 -24.65 35.17
C GLU A 328 -12.55 -23.29 34.63
N ILE A 329 -13.57 -22.69 35.24
CA ILE A 329 -14.06 -21.35 34.88
C ILE A 329 -12.96 -20.31 35.12
N GLU A 330 -12.29 -20.34 36.27
CA GLU A 330 -11.22 -19.41 36.61
C GLU A 330 -10.00 -19.58 35.70
N ARG A 331 -9.64 -20.83 35.35
CA ARG A 331 -8.56 -21.11 34.39
C ARG A 331 -8.88 -20.59 32.99
N ALA A 332 -10.14 -20.69 32.57
CA ALA A 332 -10.58 -20.22 31.26
C ALA A 332 -10.69 -18.68 31.18
N ASN A 333 -10.93 -18.02 32.32
CA ASN A 333 -11.07 -16.58 32.48
C ASN A 333 -9.99 -16.02 33.42
N PRO A 334 -8.71 -16.01 33.03
CA PRO A 334 -7.63 -15.63 33.94
C PRO A 334 -7.69 -14.14 34.31
N VAL A 335 -7.50 -13.84 35.58
CA VAL A 335 -7.46 -12.48 36.11
C VAL A 335 -6.19 -11.76 35.64
N LEU A 336 -6.35 -10.54 35.12
CA LEU A 336 -5.25 -9.64 34.77
C LEU A 336 -4.76 -8.87 36.00
N TRP A 337 -5.70 -8.28 36.74
CA TRP A 337 -5.45 -7.66 38.04
C TRP A 337 -6.70 -7.77 38.91
N LYS A 338 -6.50 -7.72 40.23
CA LYS A 338 -7.56 -7.81 41.26
C LYS A 338 -7.35 -6.70 42.29
N ARG A 339 -8.43 -6.02 42.67
CA ARG A 339 -8.43 -5.00 43.74
C ARG A 339 -9.59 -5.25 44.69
N GLU A 340 -9.26 -5.50 45.96
CA GLU A 340 -10.23 -5.42 47.06
C GLU A 340 -10.43 -3.95 47.41
N ILE A 341 -11.70 -3.52 47.49
CA ILE A 341 -12.06 -2.12 47.67
C ILE A 341 -12.35 -1.89 49.16
N PRO A 342 -11.59 -1.00 49.82
CA PRO A 342 -11.93 -0.55 51.16
C PRO A 342 -13.35 0.02 51.18
N LEU A 343 -14.19 -0.41 52.12
CA LEU A 343 -15.61 -0.05 52.14
C LEU A 343 -15.86 1.47 52.26
N ASN A 344 -14.88 2.23 52.77
CA ASN A 344 -14.91 3.70 52.85
C ASN A 344 -14.56 4.41 51.54
N GLU A 345 -14.07 3.69 50.53
CA GLU A 345 -13.87 4.20 49.17
C GLU A 345 -15.11 4.02 48.28
N LEU A 346 -16.17 3.36 48.78
CA LEU A 346 -17.44 3.25 48.05
C LEU A 346 -18.20 4.58 48.12
N VAL A 347 -18.45 5.20 46.97
CA VAL A 347 -19.02 6.55 46.86
C VAL A 347 -20.48 6.50 46.42
N PRO A 348 -21.43 7.14 47.14
CA PRO A 348 -22.81 7.24 46.68
C PRO A 348 -22.93 8.04 45.38
N VAL A 349 -23.69 7.51 44.42
CA VAL A 349 -24.02 8.22 43.18
C VAL A 349 -25.26 9.09 43.43
N TYR A 350 -25.06 10.41 43.48
CA TYR A 350 -26.13 11.38 43.69
C TYR A 350 -26.72 11.86 42.34
N LYS A 351 -28.02 12.16 42.36
CA LYS A 351 -28.69 12.94 41.30
C LYS A 351 -29.00 14.31 41.87
N GLU A 352 -28.76 15.38 41.11
CA GLU A 352 -29.04 16.76 41.55
C GLU A 352 -30.42 16.89 42.20
N GLY A 353 -30.46 17.41 43.43
CA GLY A 353 -31.69 17.58 44.22
C GLY A 353 -32.05 16.45 45.19
N TYR A 354 -31.24 15.38 45.32
CA TYR A 354 -31.53 14.23 46.20
C TYR A 354 -30.31 13.83 47.07
N GLU A 355 -30.20 14.38 48.28
CA GLU A 355 -29.03 14.19 49.17
C GLU A 355 -29.14 13.02 50.17
N THR A 356 -30.27 12.32 50.26
CA THR A 356 -30.55 11.38 51.35
C THR A 356 -30.14 9.93 51.08
N ILE A 357 -28.85 9.66 50.85
CA ILE A 357 -28.30 8.28 50.94
C ILE A 357 -27.70 8.10 52.33
N ILE A 358 -28.07 7.02 53.04
CA ILE A 358 -27.45 6.68 54.33
C ILE A 358 -26.37 5.64 54.09
N GLN A 359 -25.13 5.99 54.47
CA GLN A 359 -23.98 5.11 54.56
C GLN A 359 -23.46 5.17 56.01
N GLU A 360 -23.53 4.06 56.73
CA GLU A 360 -23.11 3.97 58.13
C GLU A 360 -22.17 2.77 58.32
N PHE A 361 -21.05 2.98 59.02
CA PHE A 361 -20.16 1.88 59.40
C PHE A 361 -20.62 1.26 60.71
N LEU A 362 -20.87 -0.04 60.69
CA LEU A 362 -21.22 -0.81 61.87
C LEU A 362 -19.97 -1.03 62.76
N PRO A 363 -20.12 -1.31 64.06
CA PRO A 363 -18.99 -1.48 64.97
C PRO A 363 -18.00 -2.60 64.58
N ASN A 364 -18.44 -3.55 63.77
CA ASN A 364 -17.62 -4.66 63.27
C ASN A 364 -16.88 -4.32 61.96
N GLY A 365 -17.04 -3.10 61.43
CA GLY A 365 -16.41 -2.64 60.19
C GLY A 365 -17.25 -2.85 58.92
N ASP A 366 -18.39 -3.55 59.01
CA ASP A 366 -19.28 -3.73 57.86
C ASP A 366 -19.97 -2.40 57.49
N LEU A 367 -20.25 -2.21 56.20
CA LEU A 367 -20.91 -1.02 55.68
C LEU A 367 -22.41 -1.22 55.53
N HIS A 368 -23.21 -0.42 56.22
CA HIS A 368 -24.64 -0.34 56.03
C HIS A 368 -24.99 0.73 55.00
N PHE A 369 -25.64 0.33 53.90
CA PHE A 369 -26.07 1.20 52.81
C PHE A 369 -27.58 1.11 52.61
N SER A 370 -28.29 2.23 52.75
CA SER A 370 -29.73 2.32 52.53
C SER A 370 -30.06 3.19 51.31
N PRO A 371 -30.42 2.60 50.15
CA PRO A 371 -30.72 3.35 48.94
C PRO A 371 -32.09 4.04 48.98
N TYR A 372 -33.04 3.57 49.79
CA TYR A 372 -34.45 4.01 49.87
C TYR A 372 -35.29 3.85 48.59
N VAL A 373 -34.70 4.04 47.40
CA VAL A 373 -35.33 3.84 46.08
C VAL A 373 -34.36 3.11 45.16
N SER A 374 -34.89 2.40 44.17
CA SER A 374 -34.12 1.50 43.27
C SER A 374 -33.17 2.20 42.30
N THR A 375 -33.19 3.53 42.23
CA THR A 375 -32.34 4.33 41.33
C THR A 375 -31.04 4.80 41.97
N ARG A 376 -30.78 4.45 43.25
CA ARG A 376 -29.58 4.87 43.98
C ARG A 376 -28.55 3.75 44.08
N TYR A 377 -27.28 4.11 43.89
CA TYR A 377 -26.16 3.18 43.83
C TYR A 377 -24.97 3.66 44.65
N LEU A 378 -24.12 2.73 45.06
CA LEU A 378 -22.73 2.97 45.45
C LEU A 378 -21.81 2.68 44.26
N SER A 379 -21.01 3.65 43.87
CA SER A 379 -19.92 3.48 42.92
C SER A 379 -18.71 2.84 43.60
N THR A 380 -18.09 1.93 42.88
CA THR A 380 -16.78 1.37 43.25
C THR A 380 -15.62 2.31 42.94
N GLU A 381 -15.82 3.35 42.12
CA GLU A 381 -14.77 4.22 41.55
C GLU A 381 -13.67 3.47 40.76
N ILE A 382 -13.83 2.17 40.56
CA ILE A 382 -12.90 1.32 39.79
C ILE A 382 -13.51 1.01 38.44
N SER A 383 -13.01 1.66 37.40
CA SER A 383 -13.43 1.41 36.03
C SER A 383 -12.82 0.11 35.49
N VAL A 384 -13.68 -0.74 34.91
CA VAL A 384 -13.28 -1.98 34.21
C VAL A 384 -13.91 -2.05 32.83
N ARG A 385 -13.28 -2.84 31.95
CA ARG A 385 -13.82 -3.22 30.63
C ARG A 385 -14.24 -4.68 30.63
N LEU A 386 -15.07 -5.08 29.67
CA LEU A 386 -15.25 -6.51 29.40
C LEU A 386 -13.92 -7.12 28.93
N PRO A 387 -13.55 -8.32 29.39
CA PRO A 387 -14.23 -9.13 30.39
C PRO A 387 -13.83 -8.75 31.83
N PHE A 388 -14.75 -8.82 32.79
CA PHE A 388 -14.47 -8.53 34.20
C PHE A 388 -15.13 -9.51 35.17
N ARG A 389 -14.66 -9.50 36.42
CA ARG A 389 -15.24 -10.23 37.55
C ARG A 389 -15.52 -9.28 38.71
N PHE A 390 -16.65 -9.48 39.37
CA PHE A 390 -17.08 -8.73 40.54
C PHE A 390 -17.45 -9.71 41.65
N ASP A 391 -16.82 -9.56 42.82
CA ASP A 391 -17.09 -10.36 44.00
C ASP A 391 -17.60 -9.45 45.12
N ILE A 392 -18.66 -9.87 45.81
CA ILE A 392 -19.22 -9.14 46.95
C ILE A 392 -19.67 -10.12 48.04
N GLU A 393 -19.44 -9.74 49.29
CA GLU A 393 -20.05 -10.38 50.45
C GLU A 393 -21.02 -9.39 51.11
N PHE A 394 -22.30 -9.75 51.16
CA PHE A 394 -23.34 -8.88 51.67
C PHE A 394 -24.50 -9.63 52.35
N MET A 395 -25.26 -8.90 53.17
CA MET A 395 -26.51 -9.33 53.77
C MET A 395 -27.64 -8.37 53.38
N ILE A 396 -28.81 -8.92 53.05
CA ILE A 396 -30.04 -8.18 52.72
C ILE A 396 -31.23 -8.80 53.44
N LYS A 397 -32.24 -7.98 53.77
CA LYS A 397 -33.41 -8.43 54.55
C LYS A 397 -34.52 -9.04 53.71
N ASN A 398 -34.83 -8.48 52.53
CA ASN A 398 -36.05 -8.86 51.80
C ASN A 398 -35.87 -8.96 50.28
N ARG A 399 -35.35 -7.89 49.64
CA ARG A 399 -35.41 -7.68 48.18
C ARG A 399 -34.17 -8.15 47.41
N CYS A 400 -34.18 -7.79 46.12
CA CYS A 400 -33.16 -7.96 45.10
C CYS A 400 -31.87 -7.17 45.38
N MET A 401 -30.73 -7.82 45.11
CA MET A 401 -29.42 -7.18 44.99
C MET A 401 -29.07 -7.02 43.52
N ARG A 402 -28.51 -5.87 43.15
CA ARG A 402 -28.13 -5.57 41.77
C ARG A 402 -26.75 -4.95 41.66
N ILE A 403 -26.08 -5.25 40.56
CA ILE A 403 -24.93 -4.50 40.08
C ILE A 403 -25.22 -3.92 38.71
N ARG A 404 -24.62 -2.77 38.40
CA ARG A 404 -24.74 -2.10 37.11
C ARG A 404 -23.36 -1.76 36.54
N HIS A 405 -23.17 -2.03 35.24
CA HIS A 405 -21.94 -1.71 34.50
C HIS A 405 -22.30 -1.33 33.05
N ASP A 406 -21.81 -0.18 32.57
CA ASP A 406 -22.14 0.38 31.23
C ASP A 406 -23.66 0.40 30.93
N GLY A 407 -24.46 0.74 31.95
CA GLY A 407 -25.93 0.76 31.88
C GLY A 407 -26.61 -0.62 31.82
N ASN A 408 -25.86 -1.72 31.88
CA ASN A 408 -26.41 -3.08 31.98
C ASN A 408 -26.65 -3.44 33.45
N ASP A 409 -27.85 -3.91 33.79
CA ASP A 409 -28.19 -4.41 35.12
C ASP A 409 -27.96 -5.92 35.21
N TYR A 410 -27.45 -6.37 36.36
CA TYR A 410 -27.30 -7.79 36.73
C TYR A 410 -27.87 -7.97 38.13
N THR A 411 -28.88 -8.82 38.27
CA THR A 411 -29.69 -8.91 39.49
C THR A 411 -29.85 -10.36 39.95
N ILE A 412 -29.93 -10.51 41.27
CA ILE A 412 -30.26 -11.76 41.96
C ILE A 412 -31.42 -11.53 42.92
N ASN A 413 -32.21 -12.58 43.15
CA ASN A 413 -33.47 -12.53 43.88
C ASN A 413 -34.44 -11.48 43.28
N ASP A 414 -34.48 -11.41 41.95
CA ASP A 414 -35.11 -10.33 41.19
C ASP A 414 -36.65 -10.37 41.30
N ASN A 415 -37.27 -9.21 41.57
CA ASN A 415 -38.70 -9.09 41.95
C ASN A 415 -39.16 -10.04 43.09
N ASN A 416 -38.28 -10.39 44.04
CA ASN A 416 -38.55 -11.34 45.13
C ASN A 416 -38.85 -12.79 44.70
N TYR A 417 -38.43 -13.17 43.49
CA TYR A 417 -38.38 -14.57 43.08
C TYR A 417 -36.95 -15.07 43.20
N SER A 418 -36.76 -16.38 43.40
CA SER A 418 -35.45 -17.07 43.37
C SER A 418 -34.76 -17.03 41.98
N ARG A 419 -34.89 -15.93 41.25
CA ARG A 419 -34.51 -15.76 39.85
C ARG A 419 -33.31 -14.82 39.74
N MET A 420 -32.53 -15.08 38.71
CA MET A 420 -31.46 -14.22 38.21
C MET A 420 -32.01 -13.45 37.01
N ALA A 421 -31.67 -12.17 36.88
CA ALA A 421 -31.95 -11.42 35.66
C ALA A 421 -30.75 -10.57 35.25
N PHE A 422 -30.53 -10.41 33.95
CA PHE A 422 -29.44 -9.57 33.46
C PHE A 422 -29.74 -8.99 32.09
N MET A 423 -29.09 -7.87 31.80
CA MET A 423 -28.96 -7.34 30.44
C MET A 423 -27.67 -7.86 29.82
N GLN A 424 -27.77 -8.43 28.61
CA GLN A 424 -26.56 -8.85 27.92
C GLN A 424 -25.66 -7.63 27.64
N PRO A 425 -24.35 -7.71 27.94
CA PRO A 425 -23.42 -6.66 27.52
C PRO A 425 -23.52 -6.44 26.01
N VAL A 426 -23.27 -5.20 25.55
CA VAL A 426 -23.36 -4.78 24.14
C VAL A 426 -24.79 -4.72 23.58
N PHE A 427 -25.60 -5.77 23.74
CA PHE A 427 -26.93 -5.91 23.11
C PHE A 427 -28.07 -5.36 23.95
N LYS A 428 -27.90 -5.28 25.27
CA LYS A 428 -28.87 -4.70 26.22
C LYS A 428 -30.25 -5.40 26.25
N ASP A 429 -30.36 -6.61 25.70
CA ASP A 429 -31.58 -7.42 25.82
C ASP A 429 -31.66 -8.11 27.19
N TRP A 430 -32.88 -8.23 27.70
CA TRP A 430 -33.14 -8.79 29.03
C TRP A 430 -33.26 -10.31 28.99
N GLN A 431 -32.52 -10.96 29.88
CA GLN A 431 -32.59 -12.39 30.16
C GLN A 431 -33.06 -12.62 31.60
N ARG A 432 -33.91 -13.63 31.80
CA ARG A 432 -34.43 -14.03 33.12
C ARG A 432 -34.31 -15.54 33.25
N ILE A 433 -33.64 -15.98 34.31
CA ILE A 433 -33.37 -17.38 34.59
C ILE A 433 -33.97 -17.69 35.96
N ASP A 434 -34.99 -18.54 35.98
CA ASP A 434 -35.62 -18.98 37.22
C ASP A 434 -34.67 -19.89 38.01
N GLU A 435 -34.83 -19.92 39.33
CA GLU A 435 -34.09 -20.77 40.30
C GLU A 435 -32.57 -20.52 40.45
N ALA A 436 -31.96 -19.71 39.57
CA ALA A 436 -30.52 -19.40 39.62
C ALA A 436 -30.13 -18.25 40.58
N GLY A 437 -31.08 -17.49 41.13
CA GLY A 437 -30.79 -16.25 41.87
C GLY A 437 -31.07 -16.30 43.39
N GLN A 438 -31.35 -17.47 43.96
CA GLN A 438 -31.71 -17.57 45.39
C GLN A 438 -30.51 -17.26 46.31
N ILE A 439 -30.76 -16.41 47.31
CA ILE A 439 -29.83 -16.05 48.39
C ILE A 439 -30.45 -16.34 49.76
N ASN A 440 -29.60 -16.42 50.79
CA ASN A 440 -30.05 -16.56 52.17
C ASN A 440 -30.37 -15.18 52.77
N LEU A 441 -31.65 -14.91 53.05
CA LEU A 441 -32.08 -13.64 53.65
C LEU A 441 -31.62 -13.53 55.10
N ASN A 442 -31.21 -12.33 55.51
CA ASN A 442 -30.67 -12.05 56.85
C ASN A 442 -29.38 -12.82 57.21
N GLU A 443 -28.72 -13.39 56.22
CA GLU A 443 -27.39 -14.01 56.33
C GLU A 443 -26.43 -13.35 55.33
N PHE A 444 -25.13 -13.52 55.55
CA PHE A 444 -24.12 -13.08 54.57
C PHE A 444 -24.05 -14.06 53.41
N ASN A 445 -24.11 -13.50 52.20
CA ASN A 445 -24.00 -14.23 50.94
C ASN A 445 -22.73 -13.78 50.23
N ARG A 446 -21.95 -14.74 49.73
CA ARG A 446 -20.82 -14.49 48.82
C ARG A 446 -21.30 -14.64 47.39
N VAL A 447 -21.18 -13.59 46.59
CA VAL A 447 -21.63 -13.59 45.19
C VAL A 447 -20.48 -13.19 44.29
N SER A 448 -20.26 -13.99 43.25
CA SER A 448 -19.31 -13.69 42.18
C SER A 448 -20.02 -13.65 40.84
N TRP A 449 -19.87 -12.53 40.16
CA TRP A 449 -20.24 -12.36 38.76
C TRP A 449 -18.99 -12.42 37.89
N ILE A 450 -18.99 -13.29 36.88
CA ILE A 450 -17.95 -13.34 35.85
C ILE A 450 -18.62 -13.02 34.51
N ILE A 451 -18.34 -11.84 33.97
CA ILE A 451 -18.85 -11.40 32.67
C ILE A 451 -17.69 -11.49 31.68
N GLY A 452 -17.52 -12.69 31.12
CA GLY A 452 -16.34 -13.12 30.39
C GLY A 452 -16.50 -13.20 28.88
N GLU A 453 -15.38 -13.28 28.15
CA GLU A 453 -15.38 -13.55 26.70
C GLU A 453 -15.76 -15.00 26.35
N LYS A 454 -15.67 -15.91 27.34
CA LYS A 454 -15.96 -17.34 27.17
C LYS A 454 -17.12 -17.82 28.03
N HIS A 455 -17.30 -17.22 29.20
CA HIS A 455 -18.28 -17.66 30.18
C HIS A 455 -18.98 -16.45 30.80
N PHE A 456 -20.29 -16.55 30.97
CA PHE A 456 -21.11 -15.67 31.79
C PHE A 456 -21.59 -16.46 33.01
N VAL A 457 -21.11 -16.11 34.20
CA VAL A 457 -21.23 -16.97 35.39
C VAL A 457 -21.76 -16.21 36.59
N LEU A 458 -22.66 -16.86 37.32
CA LEU A 458 -23.09 -16.47 38.66
C LEU A 458 -22.75 -17.59 39.64
N ILE A 459 -21.96 -17.23 40.65
CA ILE A 459 -21.63 -18.10 41.78
C ILE A 459 -22.23 -17.49 43.04
N ILE A 460 -22.96 -18.27 43.82
CA ILE A 460 -23.54 -17.85 45.11
C ILE A 460 -23.12 -18.88 46.15
N ASN A 461 -22.51 -18.42 47.24
CA ASN A 461 -22.10 -19.26 48.38
C ASN A 461 -21.29 -20.50 47.94
N ASP A 462 -20.32 -20.28 47.05
CA ASP A 462 -19.41 -21.29 46.46
C ASP A 462 -20.10 -22.34 45.55
N GLU A 463 -21.37 -22.13 45.19
CA GLU A 463 -22.11 -22.94 44.22
C GLU A 463 -22.25 -22.20 42.89
N ILE A 464 -21.95 -22.86 41.77
CA ILE A 464 -22.20 -22.32 40.42
C ILE A 464 -23.70 -22.41 40.15
N ARG A 465 -24.38 -21.27 40.21
CA ARG A 465 -25.82 -21.18 40.00
C ARG A 465 -26.20 -21.02 38.54
N TYR A 466 -25.29 -20.44 37.74
CA TYR A 466 -25.45 -20.30 36.31
C TYR A 466 -24.09 -20.22 35.62
N CYS A 467 -23.92 -20.95 34.52
CA CYS A 467 -22.77 -20.84 33.64
C CYS A 467 -23.24 -20.92 32.18
N GLY A 468 -23.38 -19.77 31.54
CA GLY A 468 -23.79 -19.69 30.15
C GLY A 468 -22.61 -19.39 29.21
N VAL A 469 -22.66 -19.97 28.03
CA VAL A 469 -21.68 -19.81 26.94
C VAL A 469 -22.38 -19.53 25.62
N ASP A 470 -21.60 -19.21 24.59
CA ASP A 470 -22.09 -18.89 23.24
C ASP A 470 -23.02 -17.67 23.19
N PHE A 471 -22.89 -16.73 24.15
CA PHE A 471 -23.66 -15.49 24.10
C PHE A 471 -23.22 -14.58 22.94
N PRO A 472 -24.15 -13.84 22.33
CA PRO A 472 -23.87 -12.88 21.25
C PRO A 472 -22.70 -11.93 21.51
N TYR A 473 -22.56 -11.40 22.72
CA TYR A 473 -21.48 -10.45 23.04
C TYR A 473 -20.10 -11.10 23.11
N MET A 474 -20.02 -12.42 23.29
CA MET A 474 -18.75 -13.14 23.42
C MET A 474 -17.94 -13.14 22.12
N ILE A 475 -18.58 -12.93 20.96
CA ILE A 475 -17.88 -12.79 19.67
C ILE A 475 -17.44 -11.35 19.35
N SER A 476 -17.91 -10.34 20.09
CA SER A 476 -17.52 -8.94 19.90
C SER A 476 -16.05 -8.66 20.25
N ASP A 477 -15.48 -7.58 19.70
CA ASP A 477 -14.15 -7.08 20.09
C ASP A 477 -14.29 -6.10 21.25
N PHE A 478 -13.86 -6.52 22.44
CA PHE A 478 -13.93 -5.69 23.65
C PHE A 478 -12.89 -4.58 23.70
N GLY A 479 -11.87 -4.60 22.83
CA GLY A 479 -10.80 -3.60 22.82
C GLY A 479 -11.29 -2.18 22.52
N LEU A 480 -12.44 -2.06 21.86
CA LEU A 480 -13.06 -0.79 21.49
C LEU A 480 -14.08 -0.27 22.54
N LEU A 481 -14.35 -1.04 23.60
CA LEU A 481 -15.29 -0.62 24.64
C LEU A 481 -14.60 0.31 25.65
N GLN A 482 -15.36 1.30 26.15
CA GLN A 482 -14.92 2.17 27.22
C GLN A 482 -14.97 1.45 28.57
N GLU A 483 -14.18 1.95 29.52
CA GLU A 483 -14.18 1.47 30.90
C GLU A 483 -15.20 2.24 31.74
N HIS A 484 -15.95 1.50 32.55
CA HIS A 484 -16.98 2.06 33.42
C HIS A 484 -16.86 1.50 34.84
N PRO A 485 -17.16 2.29 35.88
CA PRO A 485 -17.21 1.79 37.24
C PRO A 485 -18.36 0.79 37.42
N ILE A 486 -18.20 -0.13 38.36
CA ILE A 486 -19.29 -1.02 38.78
C ILE A 486 -20.09 -0.31 39.87
N LEU A 487 -21.40 -0.25 39.69
CA LEU A 487 -22.34 0.34 40.63
C LEU A 487 -23.07 -0.75 41.40
N ILE A 488 -23.17 -0.62 42.71
CA ILE A 488 -23.82 -1.57 43.62
C ILE A 488 -25.13 -0.97 44.10
N GLY A 489 -26.22 -1.72 44.01
CA GLY A 489 -27.53 -1.25 44.43
C GLY A 489 -28.46 -2.36 44.86
N SER A 490 -29.69 -1.98 45.19
CA SER A 490 -30.78 -2.89 45.51
C SER A 490 -32.10 -2.27 45.03
N GLU A 491 -33.20 -3.02 45.12
CA GLU A 491 -34.53 -2.49 44.85
C GLU A 491 -35.11 -1.69 46.04
N GLY A 492 -34.31 -0.81 46.65
CA GLY A 492 -34.71 0.08 47.75
C GLY A 492 -34.49 -0.48 49.16
N ASP A 493 -34.03 -1.73 49.28
CA ASP A 493 -33.71 -2.35 50.58
C ASP A 493 -32.27 -2.04 51.02
N ALA A 494 -32.05 -1.97 52.32
CA ALA A 494 -30.71 -1.76 52.85
C ALA A 494 -29.81 -3.00 52.69
N LEU A 495 -28.57 -2.75 52.27
CA LEU A 495 -27.49 -3.72 52.16
C LEU A 495 -26.53 -3.55 53.33
N THR A 496 -26.08 -4.66 53.92
CA THR A 496 -24.91 -4.68 54.81
C THR A 496 -23.78 -5.37 54.07
N ILE A 497 -22.74 -4.62 53.70
CA ILE A 497 -21.63 -5.06 52.84
C ILE A 497 -20.41 -5.30 53.69
N ARG A 498 -19.77 -6.46 53.52
CA ARG A 498 -18.54 -6.83 54.25
C ARG A 498 -17.28 -6.70 53.40
N SER A 499 -17.35 -7.06 52.13
CA SER A 499 -16.22 -6.96 51.22
C SER A 499 -16.67 -6.80 49.78
N VAL A 500 -15.91 -6.04 49.01
CA VAL A 500 -16.12 -5.86 47.56
C VAL A 500 -14.77 -6.04 46.87
N THR A 501 -14.75 -6.82 45.79
CA THR A 501 -13.55 -6.97 44.95
C THR A 501 -13.92 -6.83 43.48
N VAL A 502 -13.13 -6.04 42.77
CA VAL A 502 -13.22 -5.89 41.31
C VAL A 502 -11.97 -6.49 40.68
N SER A 503 -12.15 -7.29 39.63
CA SER A 503 -11.06 -7.90 38.87
C SER A 503 -11.24 -7.68 37.37
N GLN A 504 -10.21 -7.15 36.70
CA GLN A 504 -10.16 -7.15 35.25
C GLN A 504 -9.70 -8.53 34.79
N LEU A 505 -10.42 -9.14 33.85
CA LEU A 505 -10.03 -10.43 33.26
C LEU A 505 -9.16 -10.18 32.03
N LYS A 506 -8.27 -11.11 31.74
CA LYS A 506 -7.36 -11.03 30.59
C LYS A 506 -8.16 -11.17 29.30
N TYR A 507 -8.03 -10.17 28.44
CA TYR A 507 -8.57 -10.16 27.08
C TYR A 507 -7.44 -10.32 26.07
N THR A 508 -7.67 -11.10 25.00
CA THR A 508 -6.79 -11.09 23.83
C THR A 508 -7.55 -10.47 22.66
N PRO A 509 -7.14 -9.30 22.15
CA PRO A 509 -7.76 -8.69 20.97
C PRO A 509 -7.85 -9.70 19.82
N LYS A 510 -9.05 -9.83 19.25
CA LYS A 510 -9.31 -10.74 18.12
C LYS A 510 -8.61 -10.26 16.83
N THR A 511 -8.18 -9.01 16.80
CA THR A 511 -7.35 -8.38 15.77
C THR A 511 -5.86 -8.73 15.92
N LYS A 512 -5.48 -10.01 15.75
CA LYS A 512 -4.07 -10.38 15.58
C LYS A 512 -3.67 -10.38 14.11
N ILE A 513 -3.08 -9.26 13.67
CA ILE A 513 -2.23 -9.25 12.47
C ILE A 513 -0.97 -10.07 12.80
N LYS A 514 -0.94 -11.35 12.42
CA LYS A 514 0.27 -12.19 12.57
C LYS A 514 1.36 -11.66 11.64
N LYS A 515 2.59 -11.49 12.16
CA LYS A 515 3.77 -10.99 11.43
C LYS A 515 4.06 -11.77 10.12
N GLU A 516 3.64 -13.03 10.03
CA GLU A 516 3.76 -13.89 8.83
C GLU A 516 2.68 -13.63 7.75
N ASN A 517 1.68 -12.80 8.02
CA ASN A 517 0.59 -12.45 7.09
C ASN A 517 0.87 -11.22 6.21
N PHE A 518 2.09 -10.68 6.26
CA PHE A 518 2.49 -9.46 5.57
C PHE A 518 3.44 -9.70 4.39
N ASN A 519 3.18 -10.72 3.57
CA ASN A 519 3.79 -10.80 2.23
C ASN A 519 2.77 -10.26 1.22
N MET A 520 2.80 -8.94 1.00
CA MET A 520 2.20 -8.38 -0.21
C MET A 520 3.03 -8.89 -1.39
N ILE A 521 2.40 -9.64 -2.30
CA ILE A 521 3.02 -9.91 -3.61
C ILE A 521 2.93 -8.58 -4.36
N THR A 522 3.93 -7.73 -4.18
CA THR A 522 4.07 -6.52 -4.98
C THR A 522 4.64 -6.94 -6.32
N LYS A 523 3.79 -7.12 -7.33
CA LYS A 523 4.26 -6.92 -8.69
C LYS A 523 4.56 -5.43 -8.81
N GLN A 524 5.83 -5.08 -8.91
CA GLN A 524 6.21 -3.70 -9.15
C GLN A 524 5.63 -3.32 -10.52
N SER A 525 4.77 -2.30 -10.53
CA SER A 525 4.29 -1.68 -11.78
C SER A 525 5.41 -0.90 -12.46
N ASN A 526 6.38 -0.46 -11.67
CA ASN A 526 7.51 0.34 -12.10
C ASN A 526 8.72 0.04 -11.21
N ASN A 527 9.91 0.10 -11.78
CA ASN A 527 11.17 0.00 -11.07
C ASN A 527 12.25 0.79 -11.82
N ILE A 528 13.20 1.36 -11.10
CA ILE A 528 14.38 1.99 -11.68
C ILE A 528 15.59 1.71 -10.80
N LEU A 529 16.71 1.35 -11.42
CA LEU A 529 17.96 1.11 -10.72
C LEU A 529 18.48 2.41 -10.07
N PRO A 530 18.95 2.36 -8.81
CA PRO A 530 19.36 3.56 -8.09
C PRO A 530 20.71 4.13 -8.55
N ASN A 531 21.55 3.32 -9.21
CA ASN A 531 22.90 3.69 -9.60
C ASN A 531 22.94 4.36 -11.00
N ASN A 532 22.22 5.46 -11.19
CA ASN A 532 22.26 6.21 -12.44
C ASN A 532 23.48 7.16 -12.44
N ARG A 533 24.47 6.90 -13.32
CA ARG A 533 25.70 7.68 -13.45
C ARG A 533 26.11 7.84 -14.92
N VAL A 534 27.03 8.76 -15.21
CA VAL A 534 27.54 8.96 -16.57
C VAL A 534 28.30 7.69 -16.94
N ILE A 535 27.95 7.10 -18.07
CA ILE A 535 28.51 5.82 -18.54
C ILE A 535 29.77 6.07 -19.37
N CYS A 536 29.74 7.06 -20.27
CA CYS A 536 30.84 7.46 -21.13
C CYS A 536 31.12 8.97 -21.00
N ARG A 537 32.35 9.36 -20.67
CA ARG A 537 32.81 10.76 -20.61
C ARG A 537 33.59 11.15 -21.87
N GLY A 538 32.89 11.67 -22.87
CA GLY A 538 33.52 12.10 -24.13
C GLY A 538 34.60 13.17 -23.96
N ASP A 539 34.50 14.03 -22.93
CA ASP A 539 35.53 15.02 -22.55
C ASP A 539 36.86 14.38 -22.09
N ARG A 540 36.84 13.09 -21.77
CA ARG A 540 38.01 12.28 -21.39
C ARG A 540 38.44 11.30 -22.47
N GLY A 541 37.83 11.36 -23.66
CA GLY A 541 38.11 10.43 -24.76
C GLY A 541 37.39 9.08 -24.67
N GLU A 542 36.45 8.94 -23.73
CA GLU A 542 35.60 7.75 -23.57
C GLU A 542 34.43 7.84 -24.56
N ASN A 543 34.64 7.35 -25.77
CA ASN A 543 33.69 7.53 -26.89
C ASN A 543 33.00 6.24 -27.36
N HIS A 544 33.29 5.09 -26.76
CA HIS A 544 32.76 3.79 -27.19
C HIS A 544 31.58 3.36 -26.30
N ALA A 545 30.38 3.26 -26.88
CA ALA A 545 29.16 3.00 -26.13
C ALA A 545 29.13 1.58 -25.50
N PHE A 546 29.44 0.54 -26.29
CA PHE A 546 29.37 -0.84 -25.79
C PHE A 546 30.30 -1.12 -24.60
N PRO A 547 31.61 -0.80 -24.64
CA PRO A 547 32.49 -0.99 -23.49
C PRO A 547 32.02 -0.29 -22.22
N GLY A 548 31.52 0.95 -22.33
CA GLY A 548 30.97 1.70 -21.20
C GLY A 548 29.73 1.03 -20.61
N VAL A 549 28.79 0.61 -21.46
CA VAL A 549 27.57 -0.08 -21.01
C VAL A 549 27.89 -1.46 -20.40
N ALA A 550 28.84 -2.20 -20.96
CA ALA A 550 29.29 -3.48 -20.39
C ALA A 550 29.96 -3.29 -19.02
N ALA A 551 30.82 -2.27 -18.88
CA ALA A 551 31.42 -1.88 -17.60
C ALA A 551 30.35 -1.54 -16.55
N TYR A 552 29.33 -0.77 -16.94
CA TYR A 552 28.21 -0.41 -16.09
C TYR A 552 27.40 -1.63 -15.61
N VAL A 553 27.12 -2.59 -16.51
CA VAL A 553 26.45 -3.83 -16.12
C VAL A 553 27.26 -4.62 -15.09
N MET A 554 28.58 -4.73 -15.28
CA MET A 554 29.45 -5.44 -14.33
C MET A 554 29.54 -4.74 -12.97
N GLU A 555 29.46 -3.41 -12.94
CA GLU A 555 29.35 -2.63 -11.71
C GLU A 555 28.04 -2.91 -10.98
N CYS A 556 26.91 -2.91 -11.67
CA CYS A 556 25.61 -3.25 -11.09
C CYS A 556 25.55 -4.69 -10.56
N ILE A 557 26.24 -5.63 -11.23
CA ILE A 557 26.41 -7.01 -10.75
C ILE A 557 27.25 -7.06 -9.46
N GLY A 558 28.10 -6.07 -9.21
CA GLY A 558 28.96 -6.01 -8.04
C GLY A 558 30.25 -6.83 -8.15
N ASP A 559 30.71 -7.18 -9.36
CA ASP A 559 31.93 -7.96 -9.54
C ASP A 559 33.18 -7.11 -9.32
N THR A 560 33.94 -7.35 -8.24
CA THR A 560 35.21 -6.68 -7.89
C THR A 560 36.41 -7.17 -8.71
N THR A 561 36.28 -8.26 -9.46
CA THR A 561 37.42 -8.90 -10.16
C THR A 561 38.00 -7.99 -11.26
N ILE A 562 37.15 -7.16 -11.85
CA ILE A 562 37.49 -6.25 -12.94
C ILE A 562 37.40 -4.82 -12.38
N GLY A 563 38.48 -4.35 -11.76
CA GLY A 563 38.62 -2.98 -11.23
C GLY A 563 37.92 -2.71 -9.89
N ASP A 564 38.57 -1.88 -9.06
CA ASP A 564 38.09 -1.50 -7.73
C ASP A 564 36.95 -0.48 -7.77
N PHE A 565 36.09 -0.49 -6.75
CA PHE A 565 34.89 0.37 -6.61
C PHE A 565 35.20 1.83 -6.22
N THR A 566 36.47 2.23 -6.17
CA THR A 566 36.89 3.51 -5.62
C THR A 566 37.07 4.56 -6.71
N ASP A 567 36.01 5.34 -6.96
CA ASP A 567 35.93 6.63 -7.69
C ASP A 567 36.51 6.75 -9.11
N ASP A 568 37.28 5.77 -9.60
CA ASP A 568 37.83 5.75 -10.94
C ASP A 568 37.05 4.75 -11.81
N ILE A 569 35.92 5.24 -12.35
CA ILE A 569 35.07 4.62 -13.39
C ILE A 569 35.85 3.95 -14.54
N ASN A 570 37.12 4.32 -14.68
CA ASN A 570 37.97 4.07 -15.82
C ASN A 570 38.49 2.64 -15.96
N GLU A 571 38.77 1.90 -14.87
CA GLU A 571 39.44 0.59 -15.01
C GLU A 571 38.57 -0.46 -15.70
N ARG A 572 37.26 -0.51 -15.37
CA ARG A 572 36.30 -1.42 -16.03
C ARG A 572 36.10 -1.07 -17.49
N LEU A 573 35.98 0.22 -17.79
CA LEU A 573 35.85 0.70 -19.16
C LEU A 573 37.06 0.26 -19.98
N TRP A 574 38.28 0.58 -19.53
CA TRP A 574 39.52 0.22 -20.23
C TRP A 574 39.71 -1.29 -20.36
N PHE A 575 39.22 -2.06 -19.39
CA PHE A 575 39.20 -3.52 -19.49
C PHE A 575 38.34 -3.99 -20.68
N PHE A 576 37.11 -3.49 -20.80
CA PHE A 576 36.25 -3.85 -21.94
C PHE A 576 36.76 -3.29 -23.27
N GLU A 577 37.30 -2.06 -23.29
CA GLU A 577 37.90 -1.48 -24.50
C GLU A 577 39.16 -2.23 -24.96
N GLY A 578 39.98 -2.73 -24.01
CA GLY A 578 41.10 -3.61 -24.30
C GLY A 578 40.63 -4.97 -24.83
N MET A 579 39.57 -5.52 -24.24
CA MET A 579 39.03 -6.84 -24.62
C MET A 579 38.37 -6.84 -26.00
N SER A 580 37.66 -5.77 -26.36
CA SER A 580 37.13 -5.56 -27.71
C SER A 580 38.20 -5.08 -28.70
N ALA A 581 39.36 -4.66 -28.19
CA ALA A 581 40.46 -4.00 -28.90
C ALA A 581 40.09 -2.66 -29.55
N ASP A 582 39.05 -1.99 -29.03
CA ASP A 582 38.54 -0.72 -29.56
C ASP A 582 39.59 0.41 -29.47
N ILE A 583 40.38 0.43 -28.40
CA ILE A 583 41.47 1.40 -28.21
C ILE A 583 42.85 0.86 -28.58
N LEU A 584 42.96 -0.39 -29.04
CA LEU A 584 44.24 -1.01 -29.42
C LEU A 584 44.40 -1.16 -30.93
N SER A 585 43.31 -1.08 -31.68
CA SER A 585 43.30 -1.33 -33.11
C SER A 585 42.60 -0.19 -33.85
N PRO A 586 43.31 0.61 -34.65
CA PRO A 586 42.67 1.56 -35.56
C PRO A 586 41.84 0.80 -36.61
N ILE A 587 40.86 1.49 -37.18
CA ILE A 587 39.85 0.91 -38.07
C ILE A 587 39.71 1.81 -39.28
N TYR A 588 39.64 1.22 -40.46
CA TYR A 588 39.29 1.94 -41.69
C TYR A 588 38.09 1.27 -42.35
N SER A 589 37.13 2.07 -42.80
CA SER A 589 35.90 1.61 -43.45
C SER A 589 35.90 1.93 -44.94
N TYR A 590 35.66 0.92 -45.77
CA TYR A 590 35.51 1.03 -47.23
C TYR A 590 34.10 1.47 -47.65
N VAL A 591 33.12 1.43 -46.74
CA VAL A 591 31.68 1.67 -47.02
C VAL A 591 31.11 2.88 -46.27
N GLY A 592 31.97 3.73 -45.73
CA GLY A 592 31.60 4.89 -44.92
C GLY A 592 31.44 4.57 -43.43
N TYR A 593 31.07 5.58 -42.64
CA TYR A 593 30.97 5.48 -41.19
C TYR A 593 29.93 4.42 -40.74
N GLN A 594 30.30 3.53 -39.82
CA GLN A 594 29.41 2.50 -39.23
C GLN A 594 29.50 2.45 -37.70
N GLY A 595 30.29 3.33 -37.09
CA GLY A 595 30.61 3.33 -35.67
C GLY A 595 32.04 3.79 -35.44
N TRP A 596 32.36 4.09 -34.19
CA TRP A 596 33.70 4.53 -33.81
C TRP A 596 34.61 3.35 -33.48
N ALA A 597 34.07 2.26 -32.96
CA ALA A 597 34.84 1.17 -32.36
C ALA A 597 34.84 -0.12 -33.17
N ARG A 598 35.78 -1.02 -32.89
CA ARG A 598 35.85 -2.35 -33.51
C ARG A 598 34.63 -3.16 -33.12
N SER A 599 34.14 -2.97 -31.89
CA SER A 599 32.88 -3.54 -31.42
C SER A 599 31.69 -3.17 -32.29
N ASP A 600 31.72 -2.05 -33.02
CA ASP A 600 30.60 -1.63 -33.86
C ASP A 600 30.51 -2.38 -35.17
N TYR A 601 31.67 -2.71 -35.73
CA TYR A 601 31.78 -3.48 -36.96
C TYR A 601 31.59 -4.98 -36.74
N LEU A 602 31.84 -5.46 -35.51
CA LEU A 602 31.77 -6.89 -35.15
C LEU A 602 30.58 -7.24 -34.26
N TYR A 603 29.66 -6.30 -33.98
CA TYR A 603 28.54 -6.51 -33.06
C TYR A 603 27.63 -7.65 -33.52
N SER A 604 27.85 -8.82 -32.94
CA SER A 604 27.22 -10.09 -33.29
C SER A 604 27.08 -10.96 -32.06
N LYS A 605 26.25 -12.00 -32.15
CA LYS A 605 26.06 -12.97 -31.07
C LYS A 605 27.39 -13.59 -30.66
N GLU A 606 28.19 -14.01 -31.63
CA GLU A 606 29.49 -14.67 -31.41
C GLU A 606 30.47 -13.70 -30.72
N PHE A 607 30.57 -12.47 -31.21
CA PHE A 607 31.48 -11.47 -30.66
C PHE A 607 31.11 -11.10 -29.22
N ILE A 608 29.85 -10.74 -28.97
CA ILE A 608 29.41 -10.27 -27.65
C ILE A 608 29.45 -11.40 -26.61
N THR A 609 29.06 -12.61 -27.00
CA THR A 609 29.14 -13.76 -26.09
C THR A 609 30.58 -14.16 -25.78
N ASP A 610 31.51 -14.02 -26.74
CA ASP A 610 32.94 -14.23 -26.50
C ASP A 610 33.52 -13.24 -25.49
N ILE A 611 33.20 -11.94 -25.62
CA ILE A 611 33.65 -10.90 -24.66
C ILE A 611 33.23 -11.26 -23.22
N PHE A 612 31.93 -11.46 -22.96
CA PHE A 612 31.48 -11.81 -21.60
C PHE A 612 32.01 -13.17 -21.13
N ASN A 613 32.18 -14.14 -22.04
CA ASN A 613 32.79 -15.42 -21.69
C ASN A 613 34.27 -15.26 -21.30
N LYS A 614 35.04 -14.40 -21.96
CA LYS A 614 36.42 -14.06 -21.58
C LYS A 614 36.48 -13.37 -20.22
N CYS A 615 35.46 -12.59 -19.86
CA CYS A 615 35.26 -12.05 -18.50
C CYS A 615 34.84 -13.10 -17.46
N GLY A 616 34.55 -14.34 -17.87
CA GLY A 616 34.12 -15.42 -16.98
C GLY A 616 32.61 -15.54 -16.78
N TYR A 617 31.79 -14.81 -17.54
CA TYR A 617 30.34 -14.75 -17.39
C TYR A 617 29.57 -15.46 -18.50
N ALA A 618 28.38 -15.96 -18.16
CA ALA A 618 27.39 -16.35 -19.16
C ALA A 618 26.78 -15.10 -19.80
N SER A 619 26.38 -15.17 -21.06
CA SER A 619 25.51 -14.17 -21.67
C SER A 619 24.61 -14.78 -22.72
N SER A 620 23.47 -14.14 -22.93
CA SER A 620 22.52 -14.47 -23.99
C SER A 620 22.35 -13.26 -24.89
N PHE A 621 22.49 -13.47 -26.19
CA PHE A 621 22.23 -12.46 -27.22
C PHE A 621 20.94 -12.83 -27.95
N ILE A 622 19.98 -11.90 -27.97
CA ILE A 622 18.67 -12.05 -28.60
C ILE A 622 18.58 -11.05 -29.76
N THR A 623 18.26 -11.55 -30.95
CA THR A 623 18.06 -10.69 -32.13
C THR A 623 16.71 -9.96 -32.07
N PRO A 624 16.51 -8.88 -32.85
CA PRO A 624 15.20 -8.24 -32.98
C PRO A 624 14.08 -9.24 -33.31
N ASP A 625 14.32 -10.15 -34.25
CA ASP A 625 13.35 -11.16 -34.70
C ASP A 625 12.99 -12.15 -33.57
N GLU A 626 13.98 -12.62 -32.82
CA GLU A 626 13.77 -13.51 -31.67
C GLU A 626 12.97 -12.82 -30.56
N PHE A 627 13.30 -11.55 -30.26
CA PHE A 627 12.59 -10.76 -29.25
C PHE A 627 11.13 -10.56 -29.64
N ASN A 628 10.88 -10.11 -30.87
CA ASN A 628 9.52 -9.86 -31.35
C ASN A 628 8.66 -11.13 -31.41
N SER A 629 9.27 -12.28 -31.74
CA SER A 629 8.58 -13.58 -31.76
C SER A 629 8.12 -14.05 -30.37
N ASN A 630 8.79 -13.64 -29.28
CA ASN A 630 8.46 -14.02 -27.90
C ASN A 630 8.43 -12.82 -26.96
N LYS A 631 7.86 -11.70 -27.41
CA LYS A 631 7.95 -10.39 -26.75
C LYS A 631 7.56 -10.40 -25.28
N GLU A 632 6.44 -11.02 -24.94
CA GLU A 632 5.93 -11.04 -23.57
C GLU A 632 6.88 -11.77 -22.60
N MET A 633 7.43 -12.91 -23.03
CA MET A 633 8.42 -13.66 -22.24
C MET A 633 9.70 -12.85 -22.01
N TYR A 634 10.21 -12.17 -23.05
CA TYR A 634 11.43 -11.38 -22.92
C TYR A 634 11.21 -10.09 -22.11
N LEU A 635 10.04 -9.45 -22.20
CA LEU A 635 9.70 -8.32 -21.33
C LEU A 635 9.66 -8.72 -19.85
N GLN A 636 9.05 -9.86 -19.54
CA GLN A 636 9.09 -10.41 -18.18
C GLN A 636 10.52 -10.70 -17.74
N THR A 637 11.38 -11.15 -18.66
CA THR A 637 12.81 -11.38 -18.38
C THR A 637 13.54 -10.07 -18.11
N VAL A 638 13.30 -9.02 -18.90
CA VAL A 638 13.87 -7.68 -18.67
C VAL A 638 13.48 -7.17 -17.30
N MET A 639 12.19 -7.20 -16.95
CA MET A 639 11.70 -6.77 -15.63
C MET A 639 12.38 -7.55 -14.50
N ALA A 640 12.52 -8.88 -14.64
CA ALA A 640 13.19 -9.71 -13.65
C ALA A 640 14.68 -9.41 -13.47
N TYR A 641 15.36 -8.92 -14.52
CA TYR A 641 16.76 -8.46 -14.44
C TYR A 641 16.86 -7.14 -13.68
N ILE A 642 16.01 -6.17 -14.02
CA ILE A 642 15.94 -4.86 -13.33
C ILE A 642 15.60 -5.05 -11.85
N ASP A 643 14.63 -5.91 -11.53
CA ASP A 643 14.25 -6.20 -10.14
C ASP A 643 15.37 -6.86 -9.32
N LYS A 644 16.32 -7.51 -10.00
CA LYS A 644 17.53 -8.08 -9.38
C LYS A 644 18.71 -7.10 -9.32
N GLY A 645 18.54 -5.87 -9.81
CA GLY A 645 19.61 -4.88 -9.83
C GLY A 645 20.50 -4.93 -11.08
N VAL A 646 20.15 -5.71 -12.11
CA VAL A 646 21.01 -5.95 -13.27
C VAL A 646 20.43 -5.28 -14.52
N PRO A 647 21.12 -4.31 -15.14
CA PRO A 647 20.67 -3.70 -16.39
C PRO A 647 20.70 -4.69 -17.56
N VAL A 648 19.87 -4.44 -18.58
CA VAL A 648 19.88 -5.21 -19.85
C VAL A 648 20.45 -4.34 -20.94
N ILE A 649 21.44 -4.84 -21.69
CA ILE A 649 22.07 -4.06 -22.77
C ILE A 649 21.19 -4.17 -24.01
N ILE A 650 20.92 -3.05 -24.64
CA ILE A 650 20.29 -3.01 -25.96
C ILE A 650 21.16 -2.27 -26.96
N ARG A 651 21.03 -2.64 -28.23
CA ARG A 651 21.62 -1.91 -29.35
C ARG A 651 20.66 -1.84 -30.52
N LYS A 652 20.43 -0.64 -31.02
CA LYS A 652 19.62 -0.40 -32.22
C LYS A 652 20.42 -0.77 -33.47
N GLN A 653 19.81 -1.44 -34.45
CA GLN A 653 20.47 -1.66 -35.75
C GLN A 653 19.98 -0.65 -36.81
N PRO A 654 20.85 -0.10 -37.67
CA PRO A 654 22.30 -0.31 -37.80
C PRO A 654 23.19 0.69 -37.03
N HIS A 655 22.63 1.50 -36.14
CA HIS A 655 23.32 2.64 -35.54
C HIS A 655 24.11 2.30 -34.25
N ASP A 656 25.00 3.22 -33.85
CA ASP A 656 25.88 3.15 -32.67
C ASP A 656 25.14 3.51 -31.35
N GLU A 657 23.87 3.14 -31.25
CA GLU A 657 23.05 3.46 -30.07
C GLU A 657 23.01 2.24 -29.15
N CYS A 658 24.11 1.99 -28.43
CA CYS A 658 24.18 1.00 -27.36
C CYS A 658 23.86 1.66 -26.01
N MET A 659 22.88 1.14 -25.28
CA MET A 659 22.40 1.71 -24.02
C MET A 659 21.92 0.63 -23.05
N PRO A 660 21.96 0.87 -21.73
CA PRO A 660 21.36 -0.03 -20.76
C PRO A 660 19.89 0.32 -20.50
N ILE A 661 19.04 -0.70 -20.48
CA ILE A 661 17.75 -0.59 -19.81
C ILE A 661 17.98 -0.66 -18.31
N ILE A 662 17.57 0.37 -17.60
CA ILE A 662 17.75 0.54 -16.15
C ILE A 662 16.42 0.55 -15.39
N GLY A 663 15.29 0.49 -16.09
CA GLY A 663 14.00 0.59 -15.44
C GLY A 663 12.84 0.27 -16.36
N TYR A 664 11.65 0.25 -15.76
CA TYR A 664 10.39 0.09 -16.47
C TYR A 664 9.26 0.83 -15.74
N GLU A 665 8.21 1.16 -16.48
CA GLU A 665 6.92 1.66 -16.01
C GLU A 665 5.80 0.82 -16.64
N ASP A 666 4.59 0.91 -16.07
CA ASP A 666 3.38 0.28 -16.58
C ASP A 666 3.52 -1.22 -16.91
N TYR A 667 4.15 -1.97 -16.00
CA TYR A 667 4.42 -3.42 -16.15
C TYR A 667 5.23 -3.75 -17.41
N GLY A 668 6.22 -2.92 -17.74
CA GLY A 668 7.11 -3.14 -18.87
C GLY A 668 6.60 -2.60 -20.21
N LYS A 669 5.46 -1.88 -20.22
CA LYS A 669 5.00 -1.17 -21.42
C LYS A 669 5.90 -0.01 -21.79
N THR A 670 6.60 0.56 -20.81
CA THR A 670 7.61 1.59 -21.02
C THR A 670 8.90 1.13 -20.36
N LEU A 671 10.00 1.16 -21.11
CA LEU A 671 11.35 0.88 -20.62
C LEU A 671 12.11 2.19 -20.45
N LEU A 672 12.97 2.23 -19.43
CA LEU A 672 13.74 3.41 -19.06
C LEU A 672 15.22 3.17 -19.36
N TYR A 673 15.88 4.13 -19.99
CA TYR A 673 17.31 4.10 -20.25
C TYR A 673 17.92 5.51 -20.07
N PRO A 674 19.15 5.63 -19.55
CA PRO A 674 19.80 6.92 -19.38
C PRO A 674 20.46 7.39 -20.68
N ASP A 675 20.71 8.69 -20.81
CA ASP A 675 21.74 9.18 -21.72
C ASP A 675 23.11 8.72 -21.21
N ILE A 676 23.85 7.99 -22.06
CA ILE A 676 25.16 7.43 -21.71
C ILE A 676 26.20 8.51 -21.41
N ALA A 677 26.05 9.73 -21.95
CA ALA A 677 26.95 10.86 -21.78
C ALA A 677 26.46 11.90 -20.76
N ASN A 678 25.20 11.83 -20.31
CA ASN A 678 24.60 12.80 -19.39
C ASN A 678 23.59 12.17 -18.41
N THR A 679 23.86 12.28 -17.11
CA THR A 679 23.03 11.65 -16.05
C THR A 679 21.68 12.27 -15.79
N LYS A 680 21.44 13.50 -16.24
CA LYS A 680 20.25 14.25 -15.81
C LYS A 680 18.97 13.81 -16.53
N GLU A 681 19.09 13.08 -17.63
CA GLU A 681 17.95 12.69 -18.45
C GLU A 681 17.80 11.17 -18.49
N ILE A 682 16.61 10.71 -18.10
CA ILE A 682 16.16 9.33 -18.29
C ILE A 682 15.15 9.38 -19.42
N HIS A 683 15.47 8.67 -20.50
CA HIS A 683 14.60 8.54 -21.65
C HIS A 683 13.62 7.38 -21.46
N LYS A 684 12.48 7.50 -22.13
CA LYS A 684 11.40 6.52 -22.11
C LYS A 684 11.25 5.90 -23.49
N MET A 685 11.18 4.59 -23.54
CA MET A 685 10.87 3.83 -24.74
C MET A 685 9.59 3.04 -24.52
N THR A 686 8.55 3.41 -25.27
CA THR A 686 7.32 2.63 -25.32
C THR A 686 7.59 1.32 -26.06
N VAL A 687 7.06 0.23 -25.53
CA VAL A 687 7.12 -1.09 -26.16
C VAL A 687 5.85 -1.32 -26.98
N ASP A 688 5.69 -0.53 -28.03
CA ASP A 688 4.64 -0.66 -29.04
C ASP A 688 5.23 -1.13 -30.39
N GLY A 689 4.47 -1.89 -31.17
CA GLY A 689 4.94 -2.36 -32.48
C GLY A 689 6.17 -3.28 -32.43
N GLU A 690 6.92 -3.39 -33.54
CA GLU A 690 8.14 -4.21 -33.61
C GLU A 690 9.36 -3.50 -33.00
N MET A 691 10.09 -4.20 -32.13
CA MET A 691 11.30 -3.68 -31.50
C MET A 691 12.52 -3.98 -32.38
N ASN A 692 13.19 -2.95 -32.90
CA ASN A 692 14.39 -3.12 -33.73
C ASN A 692 15.71 -3.00 -32.93
N TYR A 693 15.78 -3.74 -31.82
CA TYR A 693 16.94 -3.77 -30.93
C TYR A 693 17.45 -5.20 -30.75
N SER A 694 18.76 -5.35 -30.74
CA SER A 694 19.41 -6.56 -30.20
C SER A 694 19.53 -6.43 -28.69
N TRP A 695 19.33 -7.53 -27.96
CA TRP A 695 19.28 -7.54 -26.49
C TRP A 695 20.35 -8.48 -25.94
N VAL A 696 21.07 -8.03 -24.90
CA VAL A 696 22.09 -8.84 -24.24
C VAL A 696 21.78 -8.94 -22.74
N PHE A 697 21.61 -10.17 -22.30
CA PHE A 697 21.38 -10.52 -20.90
C PHE A 697 22.64 -11.15 -20.33
N VAL A 698 23.30 -10.48 -19.38
CA VAL A 698 24.49 -11.00 -18.70
C VAL A 698 24.06 -11.91 -17.55
N GLY A 699 24.39 -13.18 -17.65
CA GLY A 699 23.96 -14.22 -16.71
C GLY A 699 24.94 -14.42 -15.55
N GLU A 700 24.96 -15.64 -15.01
CA GLU A 700 25.76 -15.99 -13.85
C GLU A 700 27.27 -16.09 -14.18
N LYS A 701 28.11 -15.85 -13.16
CA LYS A 701 29.55 -16.05 -13.22
C LYS A 701 29.85 -17.55 -13.37
N LYS A 702 30.50 -17.93 -14.48
CA LYS A 702 30.87 -19.31 -14.79
C LYS A 702 32.21 -19.72 -14.18
N ARG A 703 33.17 -18.79 -14.14
CA ARG A 703 34.52 -19.03 -13.62
C ARG A 703 35.17 -17.75 -13.13
N GLU A 704 36.06 -17.90 -12.15
CA GLU A 704 37.03 -16.85 -11.84
C GLU A 704 38.07 -16.75 -12.96
N ILE A 705 38.49 -15.54 -13.26
CA ILE A 705 39.50 -15.26 -14.28
C ILE A 705 40.81 -14.86 -13.63
N ASN A 706 41.93 -15.19 -14.28
CA ASN A 706 43.22 -14.63 -13.92
C ASN A 706 43.38 -13.30 -14.65
N ILE A 707 43.22 -12.18 -13.92
CA ILE A 707 43.21 -10.85 -14.51
C ILE A 707 44.52 -10.52 -15.26
N ALA A 708 45.67 -10.94 -14.75
CA ALA A 708 46.97 -10.71 -15.37
C ALA A 708 47.10 -11.46 -16.71
N GLU A 709 46.62 -12.71 -16.75
CA GLU A 709 46.59 -13.52 -17.97
C GLU A 709 45.60 -12.96 -18.99
N THR A 710 44.42 -12.52 -18.55
CA THR A 710 43.39 -11.91 -19.41
C THR A 710 43.92 -10.66 -20.10
N TYR A 711 44.56 -9.75 -19.37
CA TYR A 711 45.20 -8.56 -19.95
C TYR A 711 46.34 -8.91 -20.91
N MET A 712 47.18 -9.90 -20.59
CA MET A 712 48.23 -10.35 -21.51
C MET A 712 47.67 -10.96 -22.80
N ASN A 713 46.56 -11.70 -22.71
CA ASN A 713 45.90 -12.28 -23.89
C ASN A 713 45.37 -11.19 -24.84
N MET A 714 44.89 -10.05 -24.31
CA MET A 714 44.50 -8.90 -25.16
C MET A 714 45.67 -8.46 -26.07
N ILE A 715 46.91 -8.48 -25.56
CA ILE A 715 48.10 -8.13 -26.34
C ILE A 715 48.47 -9.24 -27.33
N TYR A 716 48.38 -10.51 -26.92
CA TYR A 716 48.71 -11.65 -27.78
C TYR A 716 47.73 -11.85 -28.94
N ASP A 717 46.50 -11.35 -28.82
CA ASP A 717 45.46 -11.42 -29.85
C ASP A 717 45.65 -10.33 -30.93
N LEU A 718 46.40 -9.25 -30.66
CA LEU A 718 46.57 -8.12 -31.59
C LEU A 718 47.08 -8.51 -32.99
N PRO A 719 48.06 -9.42 -33.16
CA PRO A 719 48.50 -9.84 -34.49
C PRO A 719 47.36 -10.42 -35.34
N GLU A 720 46.53 -11.29 -34.73
CA GLU A 720 45.39 -11.90 -35.41
C GLU A 720 44.30 -10.85 -35.70
N ILE A 721 44.09 -9.89 -34.79
CA ILE A 721 43.15 -8.78 -34.97
C ILE A 721 43.58 -7.88 -36.13
N PHE A 722 44.87 -7.57 -36.27
CA PHE A 722 45.39 -6.68 -37.32
C PHE A 722 45.34 -7.31 -38.72
N GLU A 723 45.28 -8.64 -38.80
CA GLU A 723 45.08 -9.38 -40.04
C GLU A 723 43.60 -9.45 -40.47
N GLN A 724 42.66 -9.16 -39.56
CA GLN A 724 41.23 -9.18 -39.87
C GLN A 724 40.86 -8.07 -40.86
N LYS A 725 40.25 -8.47 -41.97
CA LYS A 725 39.71 -7.58 -43.00
C LYS A 725 38.48 -8.20 -43.66
N SER A 726 37.59 -7.34 -44.14
CA SER A 726 36.40 -7.71 -44.91
C SER A 726 36.30 -6.81 -46.15
N GLU A 727 35.29 -7.04 -47.00
CA GLU A 727 34.96 -6.12 -48.09
C GLU A 727 34.51 -4.74 -47.58
N LYS A 728 34.17 -4.62 -46.28
CA LYS A 728 33.62 -3.39 -45.67
C LYS A 728 34.62 -2.62 -44.81
N TYR A 729 35.58 -3.28 -44.19
CA TYR A 729 36.53 -2.64 -43.26
C TYR A 729 37.83 -3.43 -43.09
N CYS A 730 38.85 -2.79 -42.55
CA CYS A 730 40.09 -3.43 -42.09
C CYS A 730 40.61 -2.77 -40.81
N PHE A 731 41.52 -3.45 -40.12
CA PHE A 731 42.01 -3.08 -38.79
C PHE A 731 43.54 -2.92 -38.74
N GLY A 732 44.04 -2.29 -37.68
CA GLY A 732 45.48 -2.23 -37.40
C GLY A 732 46.26 -1.38 -38.38
N ALA A 733 47.53 -1.74 -38.62
CA ALA A 733 48.38 -1.04 -39.59
C ALA A 733 47.77 -0.99 -41.00
N ASN A 734 47.00 -2.02 -41.39
CA ASN A 734 46.29 -2.06 -42.67
C ASN A 734 45.25 -0.95 -42.80
N ALA A 735 44.65 -0.50 -41.70
CA ALA A 735 43.70 0.62 -41.71
C ALA A 735 44.38 1.89 -42.23
N PHE A 736 45.55 2.24 -41.69
CA PHE A 736 46.32 3.40 -42.17
C PHE A 736 46.76 3.24 -43.62
N LEU A 737 47.21 2.05 -44.02
CA LEU A 737 47.62 1.82 -45.41
C LEU A 737 46.43 2.01 -46.36
N ALA A 738 45.26 1.47 -46.02
CA ALA A 738 44.04 1.63 -46.80
C ALA A 738 43.60 3.11 -46.88
N TRP A 739 43.72 3.85 -45.78
CA TRP A 739 43.44 5.29 -45.78
C TRP A 739 44.42 6.07 -46.64
N ALA A 740 45.71 5.77 -46.55
CA ALA A 740 46.73 6.39 -47.41
C ALA A 740 46.46 6.12 -48.90
N ASP A 741 46.10 4.89 -49.26
CA ASP A 741 45.75 4.50 -50.62
C ASP A 741 44.51 5.28 -51.13
N GLU A 742 43.53 5.55 -50.27
CA GLU A 742 42.36 6.36 -50.63
C GLU A 742 42.71 7.83 -50.88
N ILE A 743 43.53 8.43 -50.02
CA ILE A 743 44.02 9.81 -50.19
C ILE A 743 44.87 9.92 -51.48
N GLU A 744 45.58 8.85 -51.86
CA GLU A 744 46.31 8.77 -53.14
C GLU A 744 45.38 8.73 -54.36
N ARG A 745 44.27 8.01 -54.24
CA ARG A 745 43.29 7.81 -55.31
C ARG A 745 42.40 9.04 -55.54
N ASP A 746 41.97 9.72 -54.49
CA ASP A 746 41.11 10.91 -54.57
C ASP A 746 41.80 12.14 -53.97
N LYS A 747 42.35 12.99 -54.83
CA LYS A 747 43.03 14.23 -54.42
C LYS A 747 42.07 15.35 -54.02
N SER A 748 40.77 15.17 -54.23
CA SER A 748 39.71 16.08 -53.75
C SER A 748 39.12 15.66 -52.41
N TYR A 749 39.64 14.58 -51.81
CA TYR A 749 39.20 14.06 -50.53
C TYR A 749 39.36 15.11 -49.42
N GLU A 750 38.23 15.59 -48.90
CA GLU A 750 38.18 16.43 -47.70
C GLU A 750 38.27 15.56 -46.43
N TRP A 751 38.95 16.11 -45.44
CA TRP A 751 39.34 15.43 -44.21
C TRP A 751 38.13 15.22 -43.32
N ASP A 752 37.55 14.03 -43.33
CA ASP A 752 36.62 13.63 -42.28
C ASP A 752 37.29 12.67 -41.32
N VAL A 753 37.43 13.11 -40.07
CA VAL A 753 37.97 12.37 -38.92
C VAL A 753 37.21 11.03 -38.69
N TYR A 754 36.07 10.85 -39.35
CA TYR A 754 35.20 9.68 -39.32
C TYR A 754 35.71 8.45 -40.09
N HIS A 755 36.77 8.57 -40.91
CA HIS A 755 37.28 7.43 -41.71
C HIS A 755 38.30 6.55 -41.01
N ILE A 756 39.00 7.08 -40.00
CA ILE A 756 39.89 6.32 -39.11
C ILE A 756 39.68 6.77 -37.66
N ASN A 757 39.31 5.83 -36.77
CA ASN A 757 39.31 6.11 -35.34
C ASN A 757 40.75 5.99 -34.80
N PHE A 758 41.46 7.12 -34.81
CA PHE A 758 42.82 7.23 -34.27
C PHE A 758 42.88 7.99 -32.93
N LEU A 759 41.98 8.95 -32.75
CA LEU A 759 42.01 9.87 -31.61
C LEU A 759 41.85 9.15 -30.26
N THR A 760 41.05 8.09 -30.20
CA THR A 760 40.79 7.32 -28.97
C THR A 760 41.94 6.38 -28.62
N MET A 761 42.52 5.69 -29.61
CA MET A 761 43.74 4.88 -29.43
C MET A 761 44.86 5.73 -28.83
N GLY A 762 45.00 6.96 -29.31
CA GLY A 762 46.02 7.89 -28.84
C GLY A 762 45.90 8.39 -27.41
N ALA A 763 44.68 8.54 -26.93
CA ALA A 763 44.40 9.04 -25.59
C ALA A 763 44.45 7.92 -24.53
N CYS A 764 44.05 6.70 -24.89
CA CYS A 764 43.69 5.67 -23.91
C CYS A 764 44.49 4.35 -24.02
N SER A 765 45.09 4.02 -25.16
CA SER A 765 45.79 2.72 -25.35
C SER A 765 46.90 2.47 -24.31
N GLY A 766 47.63 3.52 -23.93
CA GLY A 766 48.66 3.48 -22.89
C GLY A 766 48.17 2.91 -21.56
N LYS A 767 46.88 3.11 -21.21
CA LYS A 767 46.29 2.62 -19.96
C LYS A 767 46.22 1.10 -19.91
N VAL A 768 45.92 0.45 -21.03
CA VAL A 768 45.90 -1.01 -21.11
C VAL A 768 47.32 -1.56 -20.97
N PHE A 769 48.30 -0.98 -21.66
CA PHE A 769 49.70 -1.40 -21.55
C PHE A 769 50.27 -1.18 -20.14
N ASP A 770 49.97 -0.04 -19.51
CA ASP A 770 50.38 0.27 -18.14
C ASP A 770 49.81 -0.77 -17.16
N LYS A 771 48.53 -1.15 -17.32
CA LYS A 771 47.90 -2.19 -16.49
C LYS A 771 48.51 -3.57 -16.72
N VAL A 772 48.85 -3.91 -17.97
CA VAL A 772 49.56 -5.15 -18.29
C VAL A 772 50.91 -5.21 -17.55
N VAL A 773 51.68 -4.12 -17.55
CA VAL A 773 52.98 -4.03 -16.86
C VAL A 773 52.82 -4.09 -15.34
N GLU A 774 51.81 -3.39 -14.80
CA GLU A 774 51.47 -3.42 -13.37
C GLU A 774 51.17 -4.84 -12.89
N LEU A 775 50.34 -5.57 -13.63
CA LEU A 775 49.95 -6.94 -13.33
C LEU A 775 51.06 -7.97 -13.62
N ASN A 776 52.04 -7.62 -14.47
CA ASN A 776 53.12 -8.50 -14.92
C ASN A 776 54.50 -7.81 -14.84
N PRO A 777 55.02 -7.50 -13.63
CA PRO A 777 56.23 -6.67 -13.45
C PRO A 777 57.53 -7.27 -14.01
N GLY A 778 57.53 -8.53 -14.44
CA GLY A 778 58.67 -9.20 -15.08
C GLY A 778 58.74 -9.06 -16.60
N ILE A 779 57.76 -8.43 -17.25
CA ILE A 779 57.61 -8.42 -18.71
C ILE A 779 58.00 -7.05 -19.30
N ALA A 780 59.31 -6.80 -19.37
CA ALA A 780 59.84 -5.49 -19.81
C ALA A 780 59.50 -5.11 -21.27
N TRP A 781 59.32 -6.10 -22.15
CA TRP A 781 59.11 -5.88 -23.59
C TRP A 781 57.76 -5.22 -23.94
N ILE A 782 56.77 -5.27 -23.04
CA ILE A 782 55.49 -4.56 -23.22
C ILE A 782 55.72 -3.05 -23.29
N LYS A 783 56.75 -2.54 -22.60
CA LYS A 783 57.14 -1.13 -22.70
C LYS A 783 57.60 -0.77 -24.11
N ASP A 784 58.33 -1.67 -24.79
CA ASP A 784 58.77 -1.44 -26.17
C ASP A 784 57.57 -1.37 -27.13
N VAL A 785 56.53 -2.18 -26.90
CA VAL A 785 55.26 -2.13 -27.64
C VAL A 785 54.53 -0.82 -27.38
N LYS A 786 54.41 -0.40 -26.11
CA LYS A 786 53.81 0.88 -25.75
C LYS A 786 54.54 2.05 -26.41
N ASP A 787 55.88 2.05 -26.40
CA ASP A 787 56.69 3.09 -27.02
C ASP A 787 56.42 3.23 -28.53
N ARG A 788 56.04 2.14 -29.22
CA ARG A 788 55.59 2.18 -30.62
C ARG A 788 54.21 2.81 -30.80
N TYR A 789 53.26 2.54 -29.90
CA TYR A 789 51.98 3.25 -29.89
C TYR A 789 52.17 4.75 -29.61
N ASP A 790 53.04 5.09 -28.66
CA ASP A 790 53.38 6.48 -28.33
C ASP A 790 54.10 7.19 -29.49
N GLU A 791 54.94 6.48 -30.26
CA GLU A 791 55.57 6.99 -31.48
C GLU A 791 54.53 7.29 -32.57
N CYS A 792 53.57 6.40 -32.78
CA CYS A 792 52.44 6.63 -33.67
C CYS A 792 51.71 7.94 -33.31
N MET A 793 51.53 8.21 -32.01
CA MET A 793 50.93 9.44 -31.51
C MET A 793 51.79 10.70 -31.67
N LYS A 794 53.11 10.57 -31.54
CA LYS A 794 54.02 11.69 -31.83
C LYS A 794 53.93 12.08 -33.30
N ILE A 795 53.91 11.10 -34.20
CA ILE A 795 53.76 11.33 -35.64
C ILE A 795 52.48 12.12 -35.90
N TRP A 796 51.35 11.74 -35.28
CA TRP A 796 50.10 12.49 -35.42
C TRP A 796 50.19 13.95 -34.95
N ASN A 797 50.80 14.18 -33.79
CA ASN A 797 50.89 15.50 -33.17
C ASN A 797 51.88 16.45 -33.88
N GLU A 798 52.89 15.92 -34.58
CA GLU A 798 53.94 16.71 -35.26
C GLU A 798 53.53 17.29 -36.62
N GLY A 799 52.33 16.96 -37.13
CA GLY A 799 51.72 17.36 -38.42
C GLY A 799 52.52 18.31 -39.33
N GLY A 800 52.98 17.84 -40.51
CA GLY A 800 53.77 18.70 -41.41
C GLY A 800 54.23 18.18 -42.78
N GLU A 801 53.79 17.01 -43.26
CA GLU A 801 54.19 16.48 -44.59
C GLU A 801 53.00 16.30 -45.57
N LEU A 802 53.30 15.95 -46.83
CA LEU A 802 52.33 15.39 -47.80
C LEU A 802 51.62 14.19 -47.15
N MET A 803 50.51 14.46 -46.50
CA MET A 803 49.34 13.67 -46.20
C MET A 803 49.41 12.13 -46.38
N GLN A 804 49.67 11.64 -47.59
CA GLN A 804 49.77 10.21 -47.89
C GLN A 804 51.01 9.58 -47.22
N ASN A 805 52.16 10.26 -47.28
CA ASN A 805 53.37 9.84 -46.59
C ASN A 805 53.21 9.92 -45.07
N PHE A 806 52.44 10.89 -44.58
CA PHE A 806 52.14 11.06 -43.16
C PHE A 806 51.33 9.88 -42.61
N VAL A 807 50.27 9.48 -43.31
CA VAL A 807 49.44 8.32 -42.90
C VAL A 807 50.20 7.01 -43.01
N ARG A 808 50.97 6.80 -44.09
CA ARG A 808 51.82 5.60 -44.23
C ARG A 808 52.86 5.51 -43.10
N LYS A 809 53.45 6.64 -42.67
CA LYS A 809 54.39 6.66 -41.54
C LYS A 809 53.77 6.17 -40.23
N MET A 810 52.48 6.43 -39.99
CA MET A 810 51.79 5.95 -38.78
C MET A 810 51.58 4.42 -38.75
N SER A 811 51.54 3.75 -39.90
CA SER A 811 51.45 2.28 -39.96
C SER A 811 52.72 1.59 -39.43
N HIS A 812 53.89 2.20 -39.59
CA HIS A 812 55.17 1.55 -39.35
C HIS A 812 55.42 1.22 -37.86
N PRO A 813 55.22 2.13 -36.89
CA PRO A 813 55.35 1.79 -35.47
C PRO A 813 54.42 0.65 -35.06
N LEU A 814 53.19 0.62 -35.58
CA LEU A 814 52.24 -0.46 -35.30
C LEU A 814 52.67 -1.81 -35.89
N GLU A 815 53.23 -1.83 -37.11
CA GLU A 815 53.82 -3.05 -37.65
C GLU A 815 54.99 -3.56 -36.80
N GLU A 816 55.84 -2.66 -36.29
CA GLU A 816 56.92 -3.03 -35.37
C GLU A 816 56.38 -3.58 -34.05
N ALA A 817 55.35 -2.95 -33.49
CA ALA A 817 54.67 -3.43 -32.29
C ALA A 817 54.18 -4.88 -32.47
N ILE A 818 53.52 -5.18 -33.59
CA ILE A 818 53.06 -6.54 -33.91
C ILE A 818 54.23 -7.51 -34.08
N LYS A 819 55.34 -7.10 -34.73
CA LYS A 819 56.53 -7.95 -34.85
C LYS A 819 57.10 -8.32 -33.48
N ILE A 820 57.24 -7.35 -32.57
CA ILE A 820 57.70 -7.57 -31.20
C ILE A 820 56.79 -8.60 -30.50
N ILE A 821 55.47 -8.42 -30.60
CA ILE A 821 54.50 -9.34 -29.98
C ILE A 821 54.66 -10.76 -30.53
N ILE A 822 54.76 -10.93 -31.86
CA ILE A 822 54.92 -12.24 -32.50
C ILE A 822 56.22 -12.93 -32.07
N GLU A 823 57.33 -12.18 -32.04
CA GLU A 823 58.64 -12.70 -31.63
C GLU A 823 58.61 -13.15 -30.16
N LYS A 824 58.07 -12.32 -29.27
CA LYS A 824 58.01 -12.62 -27.84
C LYS A 824 57.04 -13.77 -27.52
N ARG A 825 55.90 -13.86 -28.22
CA ARG A 825 54.96 -14.99 -28.10
C ARG A 825 55.62 -16.32 -28.49
N LYS A 826 56.48 -16.33 -29.52
CA LYS A 826 57.26 -17.52 -29.93
C LYS A 826 58.35 -17.91 -28.94
N GLU A 827 58.98 -16.94 -28.27
CA GLU A 827 59.98 -17.20 -27.22
C GLU A 827 59.37 -17.88 -25.98
N ILE A 828 58.12 -17.54 -25.64
CA ILE A 828 57.40 -18.10 -24.47
C ILE A 828 56.76 -19.46 -24.78
N SER A 829 56.47 -19.75 -26.06
CA SER A 829 55.90 -21.03 -26.50
C SER A 829 56.94 -22.14 -26.72
N LYS A 830 58.23 -21.85 -26.53
CA LYS A 830 59.36 -22.78 -26.58
C LYS A 830 59.84 -23.09 -25.17
#